data_AF-A0A2R6HY85-F1
#
_entry.id   AF-A0A2R6HY85-F1
#
_cell.length_a   1.000
_cell.length_b   1.000
_cell.length_c   1.000
_cell.angle_alpha   90.00
_cell.angle_beta   90.00
_cell.angle_gamma   90.00
#
_symmetry.space_group_name_H-M   'P 1'
#
loop_
_entity.id
_entity.type
_entity.pdbx_description
1 polymer ?
#
loop_
_entity_poly.entity_id
_entity_poly.type
_entity_poly.pdbx_seq_one_letter_code
_entity_poly.pdbx_strand_id
1 'polypeptide(L)'
;MPCPFHNDDSDSTGEGETNDAPDREGGTTTREGSRGRDRDRRGVDRRDFMRSALAIGGAAALNTTLGLAGMPGRTAADGDPVGIAERLNRQHAWDNYEYEDPGKGTLPPARHVLLMLDYQGEGEPSPGDRRETRQAFRELESTIEWDHEGLLFTVGYSPSYFDRFDGDLPKGVDPDGGFAKPSLIRAGDLIDTPGVTLDHEDPVPESDGTEGPTYDACLHLASEHEQNILAAEELLWGGSVDVDGDGEEESLDHTLEGVFARPTEYPDRRVGFAGTKNLEKEGDAGEEGGVYPEEVPVDDGAKLSMGFNDLFKNSIPREDLITLLEDQQLVEPKPPGVFAQGSVKHVSKLDMNLDPEGDDPGFGNTDADTVADEGWYRYSDQERIERMFSPDHEVDEMGIVGQDLGSSNAPYDADGGSNATRDLSADEPDVAERTESDANDEDGPGVAGHVQKCARARFDMEARVTDDIPEDHPYVTERDDDFLRGHDGDQEAEQVMLRRDFNTVDNERPGLHFVSLMRFNPYMAYMRQAMNGVPFDSKAFGLVGDARIDHDELDLDASDNGIAGFCRTQRRGNYLVPPLTQRALPHPQGDDVDISVERAGENFRVTVEGATAEELADGTVRFGRYLEVNAGGGVDPRQVRQRGNRTTFVFPVEGTNLDDGGKARLFAEFEGTLRPVRGTATLEEGDDDGREKGRPAEADD
;
A
#
# COMPACT_ATOMS: atom_id res chain seq x y z
N MET A 1 -40.83 15.02 33.39
CA MET A 1 -41.83 14.08 32.83
C MET A 1 -41.23 12.68 32.94
N PRO A 2 -41.95 11.69 33.49
CA PRO A 2 -41.40 10.38 33.81
C PRO A 2 -41.72 9.31 32.75
N CYS A 3 -40.86 8.29 32.68
CA CYS A 3 -41.05 7.01 31.99
C CYS A 3 -42.25 6.21 32.54
N PRO A 4 -42.87 5.34 31.73
CA PRO A 4 -43.73 4.28 32.25
C PRO A 4 -43.41 2.90 31.65
N PHE A 5 -42.90 1.96 32.45
CA PHE A 5 -43.15 0.52 32.25
C PHE A 5 -43.09 -0.24 33.58
N HIS A 6 -44.27 -0.57 34.09
CA HIS A 6 -44.66 -1.57 35.10
C HIS A 6 -46.19 -1.72 34.87
N ASN A 7 -46.88 -2.86 34.96
CA ASN A 7 -46.56 -4.21 35.40
C ASN A 7 -47.77 -5.11 35.05
N ASP A 8 -47.55 -6.42 35.15
CA ASP A 8 -48.46 -7.48 35.65
C ASP A 8 -49.41 -8.29 34.73
N ASP A 9 -49.25 -9.60 34.97
CA ASP A 9 -49.98 -10.80 34.60
C ASP A 9 -51.47 -10.82 35.01
N SER A 10 -52.29 -11.64 34.32
CA SER A 10 -53.07 -12.72 34.95
C SER A 10 -53.97 -13.49 33.97
N ASP A 11 -53.92 -14.82 34.07
CA ASP A 11 -54.99 -15.85 34.00
C ASP A 11 -56.06 -15.86 32.89
N SER A 12 -56.24 -17.02 32.22
CA SER A 12 -57.27 -18.01 32.64
C SER A 12 -57.47 -19.16 31.62
N THR A 13 -57.29 -20.39 32.11
CA THR A 13 -58.10 -21.63 31.97
C THR A 13 -58.87 -22.01 30.69
N GLY A 14 -58.74 -23.28 30.28
CA GLY A 14 -59.74 -24.03 29.50
C GLY A 14 -59.38 -25.52 29.32
N GLU A 15 -60.14 -26.39 29.99
CA GLU A 15 -59.99 -27.86 30.14
C GLU A 15 -60.54 -28.70 28.97
N GLY A 16 -60.26 -30.02 28.95
CA GLY A 16 -61.04 -31.06 28.26
C GLY A 16 -60.21 -32.28 27.77
N GLU A 17 -59.95 -33.29 28.61
CA GLU A 17 -60.67 -34.60 28.71
C GLU A 17 -60.19 -35.72 27.73
N THR A 18 -59.44 -36.74 28.23
CA THR A 18 -59.80 -38.19 28.43
C THR A 18 -59.90 -39.03 27.14
N ASN A 19 -59.48 -40.31 26.97
CA ASN A 19 -59.23 -41.44 27.87
C ASN A 19 -58.56 -42.62 27.09
N ASP A 20 -58.03 -43.57 27.87
CA ASP A 20 -57.91 -45.04 27.64
C ASP A 20 -56.77 -45.68 26.79
N ALA A 21 -55.98 -46.48 27.52
CA ALA A 21 -55.14 -47.61 27.08
C ALA A 21 -55.91 -48.94 27.40
N PRO A 22 -55.50 -50.17 26.96
CA PRO A 22 -54.21 -50.77 27.36
C PRO A 22 -53.55 -51.82 26.42
N ASP A 23 -52.31 -52.16 26.81
CA ASP A 23 -51.61 -53.48 26.77
C ASP A 23 -51.07 -54.12 25.47
N ARG A 24 -49.72 -54.06 25.33
CA ARG A 24 -48.72 -55.15 25.56
C ARG A 24 -47.69 -55.44 24.44
N GLU A 25 -46.43 -55.32 24.88
CA GLU A 25 -45.21 -56.12 24.62
C GLU A 25 -44.46 -56.08 23.28
N GLY A 26 -43.20 -55.61 23.36
CA GLY A 26 -42.06 -56.24 22.68
C GLY A 26 -41.12 -55.29 21.92
N GLY A 27 -39.86 -55.18 22.35
CA GLY A 27 -38.74 -54.89 21.43
C GLY A 27 -38.02 -53.54 21.55
N THR A 28 -37.09 -53.48 22.51
CA THR A 28 -35.70 -52.98 22.38
C THR A 28 -35.40 -51.83 21.39
N THR A 29 -35.43 -50.60 21.91
CA THR A 29 -34.41 -49.53 21.84
C THR A 29 -33.68 -49.24 20.51
N THR A 30 -34.06 -48.13 19.87
CA THR A 30 -33.26 -46.88 19.71
C THR A 30 -34.17 -45.82 19.08
N ARG A 31 -34.67 -44.87 19.87
CA ARG A 31 -35.55 -43.80 19.40
C ARG A 31 -34.83 -42.46 19.51
N GLU A 32 -34.77 -41.80 18.36
CA GLU A 32 -34.58 -40.37 18.16
C GLU A 32 -35.22 -39.57 19.30
N GLY A 33 -34.37 -38.84 20.03
CA GLY A 33 -34.77 -37.86 21.01
C GLY A 33 -34.74 -36.48 20.40
N SER A 34 -35.84 -36.09 19.76
CA SER A 34 -36.23 -34.69 19.64
C SER A 34 -36.19 -34.05 21.03
N ARG A 35 -35.21 -33.19 21.28
CA ARG A 35 -35.13 -32.32 22.45
C ARG A 35 -34.88 -30.91 21.98
N GLY A 36 -35.88 -30.06 22.24
CA GLY A 36 -35.72 -28.64 22.50
C GLY A 36 -35.00 -27.84 21.43
N ARG A 37 -35.76 -27.22 20.54
CA ARG A 37 -35.41 -25.85 20.13
C ARG A 37 -35.43 -25.00 21.40
N ASP A 38 -34.29 -24.91 22.07
CA ASP A 38 -34.04 -23.77 22.92
C ASP A 38 -34.10 -22.54 22.03
N ARG A 39 -34.86 -21.55 22.48
CA ARG A 39 -34.98 -20.27 21.80
C ARG A 39 -33.60 -19.62 21.88
N ASP A 40 -32.83 -19.71 20.80
CA ASP A 40 -31.63 -18.90 20.64
C ASP A 40 -32.04 -17.44 20.77
N ARG A 41 -31.41 -16.79 21.75
CA ARG A 41 -31.49 -15.36 21.95
C ARG A 41 -30.90 -14.72 20.69
N ARG A 42 -31.64 -13.80 20.08
CA ARG A 42 -31.12 -12.85 19.10
C ARG A 42 -29.98 -12.08 19.77
N GLY A 43 -28.75 -12.49 19.50
CA GLY A 43 -27.54 -11.73 19.78
C GLY A 43 -26.82 -11.59 18.45
N VAL A 44 -26.44 -10.36 18.11
CA VAL A 44 -25.54 -10.09 16.97
C VAL A 44 -24.23 -10.83 17.25
N ASP A 45 -23.67 -11.51 16.25
CA ASP A 45 -22.36 -12.17 16.41
C ASP A 45 -21.30 -11.10 16.75
N ARG A 46 -20.38 -11.44 17.65
CA ARG A 46 -19.36 -10.50 18.12
C ARG A 46 -18.55 -9.91 16.97
N ARG A 47 -18.23 -10.69 15.94
CA ARG A 47 -17.47 -10.22 14.79
C ARG A 47 -18.30 -9.27 13.92
N ASP A 48 -19.58 -9.58 13.73
CA ASP A 48 -20.49 -8.73 12.95
C ASP A 48 -20.70 -7.37 13.63
N PHE A 49 -20.77 -7.34 14.97
CA PHE A 49 -20.77 -6.11 15.75
C PHE A 49 -19.48 -5.29 15.57
N MET A 50 -18.31 -5.95 15.58
CA MET A 50 -17.00 -5.29 15.45
C MET A 50 -16.79 -4.66 14.08
N ARG A 51 -17.23 -5.33 13.01
CA ARG A 51 -17.18 -4.78 11.65
C ARG A 51 -18.08 -3.55 11.51
N SER A 52 -19.31 -3.66 12.01
CA SER A 52 -20.25 -2.52 12.04
C SER A 52 -19.67 -1.34 12.84
N ALA A 53 -18.99 -1.62 13.96
CA ALA A 53 -18.33 -0.60 14.77
C ALA A 53 -17.16 0.08 14.03
N LEU A 54 -16.37 -0.66 13.25
CA LEU A 54 -15.31 -0.09 12.41
C LEU A 54 -15.88 0.77 11.28
N ALA A 55 -16.95 0.32 10.63
CA ALA A 55 -17.64 1.04 9.57
C ALA A 55 -18.22 2.37 10.07
N ILE A 56 -18.91 2.36 11.22
CA ILE A 56 -19.46 3.58 11.85
C ILE A 56 -18.35 4.50 12.38
N GLY A 57 -17.31 3.91 12.99
CA GLY A 57 -16.22 4.64 13.63
C GLY A 57 -16.58 5.25 15.00
N GLY A 58 -15.55 5.75 15.70
CA GLY A 58 -15.66 6.59 16.89
C GLY A 58 -15.61 5.90 18.27
N ALA A 59 -15.34 6.70 19.30
CA ALA A 59 -15.05 6.27 20.67
C ALA A 59 -16.15 5.43 21.34
N ALA A 60 -17.42 5.66 20.99
CA ALA A 60 -18.54 4.90 21.55
C ALA A 60 -18.55 3.44 21.05
N ALA A 61 -18.11 3.22 19.80
CA ALA A 61 -17.87 1.90 19.26
C ALA A 61 -16.72 1.24 20.03
N LEU A 62 -15.58 1.94 20.18
CA LEU A 62 -14.38 1.42 20.86
C LEU A 62 -14.62 0.99 22.32
N ASN A 63 -15.27 1.82 23.14
CA ASN A 63 -15.55 1.48 24.54
C ASN A 63 -16.45 0.24 24.69
N THR A 64 -17.25 -0.07 23.67
CA THR A 64 -18.05 -1.29 23.63
C THR A 64 -17.22 -2.49 23.14
N THR A 65 -16.21 -2.27 22.29
CA THR A 65 -15.36 -3.32 21.72
C THR A 65 -14.25 -3.80 22.69
N LEU A 66 -13.55 -2.88 23.36
CA LEU A 66 -12.40 -3.19 24.23
C LEU A 66 -12.80 -3.89 25.53
N GLY A 67 -13.91 -3.47 26.13
CA GLY A 67 -14.46 -4.06 27.36
C GLY A 67 -14.89 -5.54 27.25
N LEU A 68 -14.75 -6.16 26.07
CA LEU A 68 -15.10 -7.56 25.80
C LEU A 68 -13.88 -8.52 25.66
N ALA A 69 -12.64 -8.06 25.43
CA ALA A 69 -11.45 -8.95 25.42
C ALA A 69 -10.04 -8.31 25.43
N GLY A 70 -9.87 -6.98 25.49
CA GLY A 70 -8.55 -6.36 25.28
C GLY A 70 -8.07 -6.41 23.81
N MET A 71 -6.87 -5.90 23.53
CA MET A 71 -6.30 -5.81 22.18
C MET A 71 -5.35 -6.97 21.82
N PRO A 72 -5.51 -7.61 20.65
CA PRO A 72 -4.54 -8.55 20.08
C PRO A 72 -3.33 -7.84 19.44
N GLY A 73 -2.24 -8.57 19.19
CA GLY A 73 -1.07 -8.03 18.47
C GLY A 73 -0.41 -6.84 19.19
N ARG A 74 -0.17 -6.97 20.50
CA ARG A 74 0.48 -5.93 21.31
C ARG A 74 1.98 -6.14 21.33
N THR A 75 2.73 -5.05 21.24
CA THR A 75 4.15 -5.04 21.58
C THR A 75 4.34 -5.59 22.99
N ALA A 76 5.25 -6.55 23.15
CA ALA A 76 5.53 -7.13 24.46
C ALA A 76 6.00 -6.02 25.42
N ALA A 77 5.61 -6.09 26.70
CA ALA A 77 5.93 -5.03 27.67
C ALA A 77 7.45 -4.76 27.84
N ASP A 78 8.29 -5.76 27.54
CA ASP A 78 9.75 -5.67 27.53
C ASP A 78 10.34 -5.70 26.10
N GLY A 79 9.50 -5.66 25.06
CA GLY A 79 9.89 -5.72 23.66
C GLY A 79 10.11 -4.32 23.07
N ASP A 80 11.23 -4.12 22.39
CA ASP A 80 11.44 -2.91 21.62
C ASP A 80 10.63 -2.98 20.31
N PRO A 81 10.05 -1.85 19.83
CA PRO A 81 9.43 -1.79 18.51
C PRO A 81 10.43 -2.14 17.40
N VAL A 82 9.91 -2.65 16.29
CA VAL A 82 10.73 -2.96 15.10
C VAL A 82 11.50 -1.73 14.64
N GLY A 83 12.83 -1.86 14.62
CA GLY A 83 13.75 -0.76 14.38
C GLY A 83 13.69 -0.19 12.96
N ILE A 84 14.18 1.04 12.79
CA ILE A 84 14.23 1.70 11.47
C ILE A 84 15.10 0.90 10.49
N ALA A 85 16.29 0.47 10.91
CA ALA A 85 17.20 -0.29 10.04
C ALA A 85 16.64 -1.68 9.68
N GLU A 86 15.90 -2.31 10.58
CA GLU A 86 15.25 -3.60 10.35
C GLU A 86 14.15 -3.50 9.27
N ARG A 87 13.44 -2.37 9.25
CA ARG A 87 12.48 -2.00 8.20
C ARG A 87 13.13 -1.31 7.00
N LEU A 88 14.46 -1.32 6.89
CA LEU A 88 15.21 -0.68 5.81
C LEU A 88 14.87 0.81 5.61
N ASN A 89 14.45 1.49 6.68
CA ASN A 89 13.94 2.87 6.68
C ASN A 89 12.70 3.09 5.79
N ARG A 90 11.93 2.04 5.51
CA ARG A 90 10.74 2.04 4.65
C ARG A 90 9.47 1.91 5.48
N GLN A 91 8.48 2.75 5.19
CA GLN A 91 7.14 2.61 5.77
C GLN A 91 6.34 1.49 5.10
N HIS A 92 6.55 1.33 3.80
CA HIS A 92 5.79 0.41 2.96
C HIS A 92 6.26 -1.03 3.06
N ALA A 93 7.36 -1.31 3.77
CA ALA A 93 7.97 -2.64 3.86
C ALA A 93 7.20 -3.59 4.79
N TRP A 94 6.08 -4.11 4.32
CA TRP A 94 5.15 -4.97 5.03
C TRP A 94 5.32 -6.46 4.70
N ASP A 95 5.96 -6.85 3.59
CA ASP A 95 6.08 -8.27 3.17
C ASP A 95 6.63 -9.18 4.30
N ASN A 96 7.55 -8.67 5.12
CA ASN A 96 8.13 -9.40 6.25
C ASN A 96 7.20 -9.52 7.48
N TYR A 97 6.12 -8.76 7.51
CA TYR A 97 5.18 -8.61 8.63
C TYR A 97 3.73 -8.96 8.24
N GLU A 98 3.52 -9.37 6.99
CA GLU A 98 2.25 -9.88 6.48
C GLU A 98 2.09 -11.38 6.72
N TYR A 99 0.84 -11.85 6.67
CA TYR A 99 0.54 -13.27 6.71
C TYR A 99 1.05 -13.94 5.44
N GLU A 100 1.88 -14.98 5.60
CA GLU A 100 2.30 -15.81 4.47
C GLU A 100 1.38 -17.03 4.36
N ASP A 101 0.57 -17.04 3.31
CA ASP A 101 -0.30 -18.16 2.96
C ASP A 101 0.49 -19.20 2.13
N PRO A 102 0.56 -20.46 2.59
CA PRO A 102 1.21 -21.54 1.85
C PRO A 102 0.54 -21.79 0.49
N GLY A 103 1.13 -21.23 -0.57
CA GLY A 103 0.69 -21.40 -1.95
C GLY A 103 0.23 -20.10 -2.60
N LYS A 104 -0.17 -19.09 -1.82
CA LYS A 104 -0.67 -17.80 -2.35
C LYS A 104 0.28 -16.61 -2.10
N GLY A 105 1.30 -16.78 -1.27
CA GLY A 105 2.26 -15.72 -0.96
C GLY A 105 1.83 -14.86 0.22
N THR A 106 2.27 -13.61 0.26
CA THR A 106 1.88 -12.66 1.32
C THR A 106 0.46 -12.15 1.05
N LEU A 107 -0.36 -12.08 2.11
CA LEU A 107 -1.70 -11.53 2.04
C LEU A 107 -1.76 -10.23 2.86
N PRO A 108 -2.35 -9.16 2.31
CA PRO A 108 -2.53 -7.92 3.05
C PRO A 108 -3.50 -8.13 4.21
N PRO A 109 -3.40 -7.32 5.29
CA PRO A 109 -4.32 -7.40 6.41
C PRO A 109 -5.78 -7.23 5.98
N ALA A 110 -6.71 -7.98 6.59
CA ALA A 110 -8.09 -8.00 6.11
C ALA A 110 -8.91 -6.71 6.30
N ARG A 111 -8.47 -5.76 7.14
CA ARG A 111 -9.16 -4.46 7.34
C ARG A 111 -8.24 -3.29 7.06
N HIS A 112 -8.81 -2.27 6.44
CA HIS A 112 -8.11 -1.05 6.12
C HIS A 112 -8.94 0.18 6.43
N VAL A 113 -8.26 1.24 6.87
CA VAL A 113 -8.83 2.59 6.97
C VAL A 113 -7.85 3.58 6.34
N LEU A 114 -8.35 4.46 5.46
CA LEU A 114 -7.62 5.63 5.00
C LEU A 114 -8.19 6.86 5.72
N LEU A 115 -7.29 7.59 6.37
CA LEU A 115 -7.56 8.86 7.02
C LEU A 115 -6.90 9.96 6.18
N MET A 116 -7.73 10.79 5.58
CA MET A 116 -7.32 11.93 4.76
C MET A 116 -7.15 13.14 5.69
N LEU A 117 -5.92 13.60 5.87
CA LEU A 117 -5.53 14.51 6.95
C LEU A 117 -5.28 15.91 6.43
N ASP A 118 -5.87 16.89 7.12
CA ASP A 118 -5.63 18.33 6.92
C ASP A 118 -4.83 18.88 8.08
N TYR A 119 -3.62 19.37 7.80
CA TYR A 119 -2.76 20.03 8.78
C TYR A 119 -3.38 21.37 9.18
N GLN A 120 -3.47 21.60 10.49
CA GLN A 120 -4.19 22.74 11.06
C GLN A 120 -3.35 24.01 11.18
N GLY A 121 -2.02 23.90 11.03
CA GLY A 121 -1.12 25.05 11.12
C GLY A 121 -1.14 25.91 9.85
N GLU A 122 -0.77 27.19 10.01
CA GLU A 122 -0.54 28.09 8.88
C GLU A 122 0.91 27.97 8.37
N GLY A 123 1.11 27.75 7.08
CA GLY A 123 2.43 27.71 6.45
C GLY A 123 3.23 26.43 6.76
N GLU A 124 4.57 26.55 6.84
CA GLU A 124 5.44 25.41 7.10
C GLU A 124 5.20 24.79 8.49
N PRO A 125 5.15 23.45 8.61
CA PRO A 125 4.97 22.81 9.90
C PRO A 125 6.09 23.13 10.89
N SER A 126 5.68 23.51 12.10
CA SER A 126 6.62 23.93 13.14
C SER A 126 7.48 22.75 13.63
N PRO A 127 8.66 23.01 14.23
CA PRO A 127 9.42 21.93 14.84
C PRO A 127 8.71 21.25 16.01
N GLY A 128 7.75 21.93 16.65
CA GLY A 128 6.90 21.34 17.68
C GLY A 128 6.02 20.25 17.09
N ASP A 129 5.28 20.59 16.02
CA ASP A 129 4.37 19.65 15.35
C ASP A 129 5.13 18.44 14.79
N ARG A 130 6.32 18.64 14.22
CA ARG A 130 7.18 17.53 13.75
C ARG A 130 7.56 16.58 14.86
N ARG A 131 7.95 17.10 16.04
CA ARG A 131 8.27 16.28 17.21
C ARG A 131 7.04 15.56 17.73
N GLU A 132 5.92 16.27 17.83
CA GLU A 132 4.64 15.74 18.30
C GLU A 132 4.19 14.55 17.42
N THR A 133 4.10 14.75 16.10
CA THR A 133 3.76 13.68 15.15
C THR A 133 4.76 12.52 15.18
N ARG A 134 6.06 12.82 15.27
CA ARG A 134 7.11 11.79 15.33
C ARG A 134 6.95 10.90 16.55
N GLN A 135 6.70 11.49 17.71
CA GLN A 135 6.56 10.73 18.94
C GLN A 135 5.21 10.00 18.98
N ALA A 136 4.12 10.61 18.52
CA ALA A 136 2.82 9.94 18.41
C ALA A 136 2.91 8.62 17.62
N PHE A 137 3.59 8.62 16.47
CA PHE A 137 3.80 7.39 15.70
C PHE A 137 4.72 6.38 16.39
N ARG A 138 5.74 6.82 17.14
CA ARG A 138 6.65 5.93 17.88
C ARG A 138 5.98 5.31 19.09
N GLU A 139 5.17 6.07 19.81
CA GLU A 139 4.38 5.58 20.93
C GLU A 139 3.32 4.60 20.42
N LEU A 140 2.66 4.90 19.31
CA LEU A 140 1.72 3.95 18.68
C LEU A 140 2.39 2.60 18.34
N GLU A 141 3.60 2.62 17.75
CA GLU A 141 4.39 1.40 17.47
C GLU A 141 4.91 0.71 18.75
N SER A 142 4.98 1.43 19.87
CA SER A 142 5.33 0.88 21.18
C SER A 142 4.13 0.29 21.90
N THR A 143 2.92 0.76 21.58
CA THR A 143 1.66 0.24 22.11
C THR A 143 1.15 -0.95 21.30
N ILE A 144 1.18 -0.87 19.96
CA ILE A 144 0.65 -1.89 19.05
C ILE A 144 1.80 -2.45 18.20
N GLU A 145 1.86 -3.78 18.08
CA GLU A 145 2.94 -4.46 17.36
C GLU A 145 2.92 -4.10 15.87
N TRP A 146 4.11 -3.92 15.28
CA TRP A 146 4.25 -3.78 13.83
C TRP A 146 4.18 -5.16 13.17
N ASP A 147 2.95 -5.63 12.94
CA ASP A 147 2.63 -6.91 12.31
C ASP A 147 1.19 -6.90 11.78
N HIS A 148 0.83 -7.80 10.87
CA HIS A 148 -0.55 -7.94 10.38
C HIS A 148 -1.57 -8.23 11.50
N GLU A 149 -1.20 -9.00 12.54
CA GLU A 149 -2.04 -9.17 13.74
C GLU A 149 -2.06 -7.90 14.62
N GLY A 150 -1.03 -7.06 14.53
CA GLY A 150 -0.94 -5.77 15.21
C GLY A 150 -1.53 -4.64 14.35
N LEU A 151 -0.69 -3.66 14.00
CA LEU A 151 -1.04 -2.55 13.11
C LEU A 151 0.11 -2.24 12.14
N LEU A 152 -0.19 -2.34 10.84
CA LEU A 152 0.67 -1.84 9.77
C LEU A 152 0.11 -0.52 9.26
N PHE A 153 0.98 0.48 9.02
CA PHE A 153 0.51 1.76 8.50
C PHE A 153 1.54 2.51 7.66
N THR A 154 1.04 3.37 6.76
CA THR A 154 1.86 4.36 6.03
C THR A 154 1.25 5.75 6.15
N VAL A 155 2.09 6.78 6.27
CA VAL A 155 1.69 8.17 6.02
C VAL A 155 2.39 8.67 4.76
N GLY A 156 1.61 9.24 3.84
CA GLY A 156 2.11 9.92 2.65
C GLY A 156 1.59 11.36 2.57
N TYR A 157 2.33 12.24 1.90
CA TYR A 157 2.06 13.68 1.82
C TYR A 157 1.79 14.12 0.39
N SER A 158 0.76 14.93 0.18
CA SER A 158 0.35 15.40 -1.14
C SER A 158 1.27 16.51 -1.66
N PRO A 159 1.24 16.83 -2.97
CA PRO A 159 1.88 18.04 -3.50
C PRO A 159 1.45 19.32 -2.77
N SER A 160 0.17 19.47 -2.44
CA SER A 160 -0.35 20.63 -1.68
C SER A 160 0.31 20.82 -0.32
N TYR A 161 0.72 19.74 0.36
CA TYR A 161 1.48 19.85 1.61
C TYR A 161 2.84 20.53 1.37
N PHE A 162 3.50 20.21 0.26
CA PHE A 162 4.82 20.76 -0.08
C PHE A 162 4.77 22.18 -0.63
N ASP A 163 3.63 22.63 -1.17
CA ASP A 163 3.39 24.02 -1.62
C ASP A 163 3.51 25.06 -0.49
N ARG A 164 3.56 24.60 0.76
CA ARG A 164 3.73 25.45 1.95
C ARG A 164 5.16 25.87 2.22
N PHE A 165 6.13 25.23 1.57
CA PHE A 165 7.54 25.49 1.74
C PHE A 165 8.06 26.41 0.65
N ASP A 166 9.06 27.22 0.97
CA ASP A 166 9.75 28.04 -0.03
C ASP A 166 10.65 27.21 -0.97
N GLY A 167 11.01 25.99 -0.57
CA GLY A 167 11.92 25.11 -1.31
C GLY A 167 11.21 24.01 -2.08
N ASP A 168 11.58 23.83 -3.34
CA ASP A 168 11.04 22.78 -4.21
C ASP A 168 11.38 21.38 -3.70
N LEU A 169 10.60 20.39 -4.09
CA LEU A 169 10.96 18.99 -3.92
C LEU A 169 12.25 18.64 -4.70
N PRO A 170 13.01 17.59 -4.32
CA PRO A 170 14.15 17.11 -5.08
C PRO A 170 13.70 16.73 -6.50
N LYS A 171 14.54 16.98 -7.51
CA LYS A 171 14.15 16.76 -8.92
C LYS A 171 13.68 15.33 -9.25
N GLY A 172 14.10 14.34 -8.48
CA GLY A 172 13.64 12.96 -8.62
C GLY A 172 12.22 12.70 -8.12
N VAL A 173 11.60 13.67 -7.44
CA VAL A 173 10.25 13.62 -6.87
C VAL A 173 9.38 14.86 -7.19
N ASP A 174 9.99 15.98 -7.59
CA ASP A 174 9.36 17.28 -7.83
C ASP A 174 8.24 17.27 -8.89
N PRO A 175 6.98 17.65 -8.57
CA PRO A 175 5.85 17.69 -9.51
C PRO A 175 6.03 18.70 -10.65
N ASP A 176 6.73 19.81 -10.42
CA ASP A 176 6.81 20.97 -11.32
C ASP A 176 8.12 20.98 -12.16
N GLY A 177 9.01 20.01 -11.93
CA GLY A 177 10.28 19.86 -12.61
C GLY A 177 10.11 19.61 -14.11
N GLY A 178 10.54 20.56 -14.97
CA GLY A 178 10.32 20.50 -16.42
C GLY A 178 10.75 19.19 -17.08
N PHE A 179 9.76 18.42 -17.58
CA PHE A 179 9.81 17.25 -18.48
C PHE A 179 10.90 16.15 -18.27
N ALA A 180 11.66 16.18 -17.18
CA ALA A 180 12.26 14.98 -16.58
C ALA A 180 11.24 14.49 -15.56
N LYS A 181 10.41 13.53 -15.95
CA LYS A 181 9.08 13.34 -15.35
C LYS A 181 9.11 13.16 -13.83
N PRO A 182 8.21 13.85 -13.11
CA PRO A 182 8.13 13.81 -11.66
C PRO A 182 7.85 12.39 -11.17
N SER A 183 8.38 12.01 -10.00
CA SER A 183 7.86 10.80 -9.35
C SER A 183 6.57 11.06 -8.58
N LEU A 184 6.20 12.31 -8.28
CA LEU A 184 4.93 12.68 -7.64
C LEU A 184 4.16 13.63 -8.57
N ILE A 185 3.10 13.17 -9.23
CA ILE A 185 2.25 13.99 -10.10
C ILE A 185 1.08 14.53 -9.29
N ARG A 186 0.65 15.78 -9.53
CA ARG A 186 -0.62 16.33 -8.99
C ARG A 186 -1.81 15.52 -9.50
N ALA A 187 -2.85 15.33 -8.70
CA ALA A 187 -3.93 14.42 -9.09
C ALA A 187 -4.70 14.93 -10.33
N GLY A 188 -4.89 16.25 -10.45
CA GLY A 188 -5.51 16.96 -11.55
C GLY A 188 -4.69 16.84 -12.82
N ASP A 189 -3.38 16.99 -12.75
CA ASP A 189 -2.50 16.77 -13.92
C ASP A 189 -2.58 15.31 -14.41
N LEU A 190 -2.70 14.34 -13.49
CA LEU A 190 -2.93 12.95 -13.84
C LEU A 190 -4.32 12.74 -14.45
N ILE A 191 -5.36 13.39 -13.92
CA ILE A 191 -6.75 13.32 -14.43
C ILE A 191 -6.84 13.90 -15.84
N ASP A 192 -6.17 15.04 -16.07
CA ASP A 192 -6.13 15.77 -17.34
C ASP A 192 -5.21 15.11 -18.37
N THR A 193 -4.40 14.12 -17.96
CA THR A 193 -3.54 13.39 -18.88
C THR A 193 -4.41 12.62 -19.89
N PRO A 194 -4.24 12.83 -21.21
CA PRO A 194 -5.07 12.20 -22.22
C PRO A 194 -5.11 10.67 -22.08
N GLY A 195 -6.31 10.09 -22.09
CA GLY A 195 -6.48 8.64 -22.04
C GLY A 195 -6.35 8.00 -20.64
N VAL A 196 -6.11 8.79 -19.59
CA VAL A 196 -6.01 8.29 -18.20
C VAL A 196 -7.38 8.24 -17.50
N THR A 197 -8.24 9.19 -17.81
CA THR A 197 -9.62 9.31 -17.30
C THR A 197 -10.58 9.03 -18.45
N LEU A 198 -11.57 8.16 -18.20
CA LEU A 198 -12.57 7.81 -19.22
C LEU A 198 -13.65 8.89 -19.28
N ASP A 199 -14.32 9.03 -20.43
CA ASP A 199 -15.29 10.12 -20.68
C ASP A 199 -16.50 10.09 -19.71
N HIS A 200 -16.84 8.93 -19.15
CA HIS A 200 -17.90 8.77 -18.15
C HIS A 200 -17.45 8.98 -16.70
N GLU A 201 -16.17 9.31 -16.48
CA GLU A 201 -15.58 9.62 -15.18
C GLU A 201 -15.43 11.13 -15.01
N ASP A 202 -15.72 11.64 -13.81
CA ASP A 202 -15.42 13.02 -13.39
C ASP A 202 -14.82 12.97 -11.98
N PRO A 203 -13.60 12.42 -11.83
CA PRO A 203 -13.03 12.19 -10.52
C PRO A 203 -12.62 13.52 -9.87
N VAL A 204 -12.94 13.67 -8.58
CA VAL A 204 -12.47 14.82 -7.80
C VAL A 204 -10.94 14.68 -7.60
N PRO A 205 -10.12 15.64 -8.05
CA PRO A 205 -8.71 15.70 -7.68
C PRO A 205 -8.59 15.98 -6.19
N GLU A 206 -7.95 15.08 -5.46
CA GLU A 206 -7.58 15.31 -4.08
C GLU A 206 -6.31 16.15 -4.07
N SER A 207 -6.32 17.22 -3.27
CA SER A 207 -5.08 17.88 -2.87
C SER A 207 -4.33 18.64 -3.98
N ASP A 208 -5.07 19.32 -4.87
CA ASP A 208 -4.51 20.17 -5.93
C ASP A 208 -4.86 21.66 -5.82
N GLY A 209 -5.29 22.11 -4.63
CA GLY A 209 -5.22 23.51 -4.20
C GLY A 209 -6.08 24.54 -4.95
N THR A 210 -6.89 24.15 -5.93
CA THR A 210 -7.66 25.10 -6.76
C THR A 210 -9.18 24.99 -6.58
N GLU A 211 -9.73 23.78 -6.54
CA GLU A 211 -11.13 23.48 -6.18
C GLU A 211 -11.21 22.07 -5.55
N GLY A 212 -11.95 21.87 -4.45
CA GLY A 212 -12.07 20.57 -3.76
C GLY A 212 -11.32 20.46 -2.41
N PRO A 213 -11.38 19.30 -1.72
CA PRO A 213 -10.68 19.07 -0.46
C PRO A 213 -9.16 19.02 -0.66
N THR A 214 -8.41 19.66 0.24
CA THR A 214 -6.95 19.80 0.15
C THR A 214 -6.25 18.96 1.21
N TYR A 215 -6.35 17.64 1.08
CA TYR A 215 -5.72 16.73 2.04
C TYR A 215 -4.19 16.84 1.97
N ASP A 216 -3.56 17.18 3.08
CA ASP A 216 -2.11 17.30 3.15
C ASP A 216 -1.42 15.96 3.25
N ALA A 217 -2.08 15.01 3.91
CA ALA A 217 -1.55 13.68 4.08
C ALA A 217 -2.65 12.62 3.98
N CYS A 218 -2.24 11.40 3.70
CA CYS A 218 -3.07 10.21 3.74
C CYS A 218 -2.39 9.19 4.66
N LEU A 219 -3.03 8.93 5.81
CA LEU A 219 -2.64 7.87 6.75
C LEU A 219 -3.45 6.62 6.44
N HIS A 220 -2.77 5.55 6.04
CA HIS A 220 -3.35 4.24 5.75
C HIS A 220 -3.07 3.29 6.92
N LEU A 221 -4.10 2.86 7.61
CA LEU A 221 -4.06 1.88 8.70
C LEU A 221 -4.53 0.52 8.18
N ALA A 222 -3.86 -0.56 8.56
CA ALA A 222 -4.18 -1.93 8.16
C ALA A 222 -3.97 -2.91 9.32
N SER A 223 -4.92 -3.83 9.54
CA SER A 223 -4.84 -4.84 10.60
C SER A 223 -5.78 -6.02 10.34
N GLU A 224 -5.45 -7.18 10.90
CA GLU A 224 -6.36 -8.32 11.06
C GLU A 224 -7.45 -8.09 12.12
N HIS A 225 -7.36 -7.02 12.90
CA HIS A 225 -8.22 -6.78 14.04
C HIS A 225 -8.81 -5.36 14.01
N GLU A 226 -10.14 -5.27 14.00
CA GLU A 226 -10.88 -4.00 14.00
C GLU A 226 -10.52 -3.15 15.23
N GLN A 227 -10.23 -3.80 16.36
CA GLN A 227 -9.85 -3.17 17.62
C GLN A 227 -8.59 -2.33 17.50
N ASN A 228 -7.58 -2.83 16.77
CA ASN A 228 -6.28 -2.16 16.66
C ASN A 228 -6.38 -0.88 15.84
N ILE A 229 -7.19 -0.90 14.77
CA ILE A 229 -7.47 0.30 13.97
C ILE A 229 -8.24 1.31 14.81
N LEU A 230 -9.34 0.91 15.45
CA LEU A 230 -10.15 1.82 16.28
C LEU A 230 -9.35 2.41 17.46
N ALA A 231 -8.49 1.61 18.09
CA ALA A 231 -7.61 2.07 19.15
C ALA A 231 -6.57 3.06 18.63
N ALA A 232 -5.96 2.79 17.47
CA ALA A 232 -5.05 3.74 16.84
C ALA A 232 -5.73 5.08 16.55
N GLU A 233 -6.97 5.06 16.03
CA GLU A 233 -7.77 6.27 15.79
C GLU A 233 -8.06 7.05 17.09
N GLU A 234 -8.36 6.40 18.20
CA GLU A 234 -8.58 7.09 19.47
C GLU A 234 -7.27 7.60 20.09
N LEU A 235 -6.24 6.75 20.18
CA LEU A 235 -4.93 7.09 20.75
C LEU A 235 -4.28 8.26 20.02
N LEU A 236 -4.30 8.26 18.69
CA LEU A 236 -3.73 9.34 17.87
C LEU A 236 -4.47 10.67 18.03
N TRP A 237 -5.68 10.70 18.58
CA TRP A 237 -6.42 11.95 18.84
C TRP A 237 -6.71 12.17 20.34
N GLY A 238 -5.81 11.69 21.20
CA GLY A 238 -5.82 12.01 22.64
C GLY A 238 -6.85 11.24 23.46
N GLY A 239 -7.48 10.22 22.86
CA GLY A 239 -8.26 9.23 23.58
C GLY A 239 -7.39 8.28 24.41
N SER A 240 -8.07 7.53 25.27
CA SER A 240 -7.48 6.46 26.08
C SER A 240 -8.22 5.16 25.83
N VAL A 241 -7.51 4.04 25.93
CA VAL A 241 -8.02 2.72 25.53
C VAL A 241 -7.56 1.65 26.52
N ASP A 242 -8.44 0.71 26.88
CA ASP A 242 -8.10 -0.46 27.69
C ASP A 242 -7.36 -1.50 26.81
N VAL A 243 -6.05 -1.32 26.69
CA VAL A 243 -5.17 -2.16 25.86
C VAL A 243 -5.14 -3.59 26.38
N ASP A 244 -5.02 -3.77 27.70
CA ASP A 244 -4.86 -5.06 28.36
C ASP A 244 -6.17 -5.83 28.59
N GLY A 245 -7.32 -5.16 28.43
CA GLY A 245 -8.62 -5.71 28.77
C GLY A 245 -8.78 -5.96 30.28
N ASP A 246 -7.96 -5.31 31.10
CA ASP A 246 -7.97 -5.41 32.56
C ASP A 246 -8.71 -4.24 33.24
N GLY A 247 -9.17 -3.27 32.43
CA GLY A 247 -9.95 -2.11 32.84
C GLY A 247 -9.11 -0.85 33.10
N GLU A 248 -7.78 -0.91 32.96
CA GLU A 248 -6.91 0.26 33.03
C GLU A 248 -6.71 0.84 31.61
N GLU A 249 -7.05 2.12 31.42
CA GLU A 249 -6.90 2.77 30.12
C GLU A 249 -5.50 3.38 29.97
N GLU A 250 -4.90 3.17 28.80
CA GLU A 250 -3.64 3.79 28.38
C GLU A 250 -3.91 4.90 27.37
N SER A 251 -3.11 5.97 27.42
CA SER A 251 -3.13 7.08 26.47
C SER A 251 -1.72 7.36 25.98
N LEU A 252 -1.59 7.97 24.80
CA LEU A 252 -0.31 8.49 24.33
C LEU A 252 0.01 9.82 25.01
N ASP A 253 1.30 10.07 25.25
CA ASP A 253 1.77 11.37 25.71
C ASP A 253 1.81 12.37 24.53
N HIS A 254 2.01 11.85 23.31
CA HIS A 254 2.04 12.61 22.07
C HIS A 254 0.95 12.19 21.08
N THR A 255 0.29 13.15 20.44
CA THR A 255 -0.89 12.89 19.60
C THR A 255 -0.88 13.71 18.30
N LEU A 256 -1.83 13.45 17.40
CA LEU A 256 -2.11 14.28 16.22
C LEU A 256 -3.14 15.38 16.53
N GLU A 257 -3.70 15.42 17.75
CA GLU A 257 -4.67 16.44 18.14
C GLU A 257 -4.02 17.83 18.09
N GLY A 258 -4.69 18.77 17.40
CA GLY A 258 -4.17 20.12 17.18
C GLY A 258 -3.11 20.23 16.08
N VAL A 259 -2.56 19.11 15.60
CA VAL A 259 -1.68 19.08 14.42
C VAL A 259 -2.50 18.82 13.16
N PHE A 260 -3.36 17.81 13.17
CA PHE A 260 -4.26 17.46 12.08
C PHE A 260 -5.73 17.49 12.52
N ALA A 261 -6.62 17.88 11.62
CA ALA A 261 -8.05 17.65 11.82
C ALA A 261 -8.32 16.14 11.89
N ARG A 262 -9.21 15.73 12.80
CA ARG A 262 -9.63 14.32 12.94
C ARG A 262 -10.61 13.96 11.82
N PRO A 263 -10.30 13.01 10.94
CA PRO A 263 -11.27 12.49 9.99
C PRO A 263 -12.28 11.61 10.73
N THR A 264 -13.58 11.85 10.53
CA THR A 264 -14.64 11.10 11.24
C THR A 264 -15.60 10.38 10.32
N GLU A 265 -15.74 10.81 9.08
CA GLU A 265 -16.68 10.25 8.10
C GLU A 265 -16.15 10.40 6.66
N TYR A 266 -16.77 9.70 5.72
CA TYR A 266 -16.48 9.86 4.30
C TYR A 266 -16.76 11.31 3.83
N PRO A 267 -15.91 11.93 2.99
CA PRO A 267 -14.78 11.36 2.26
C PRO A 267 -13.43 11.36 2.99
N ASP A 268 -13.37 11.88 4.22
CA ASP A 268 -12.12 12.08 4.96
C ASP A 268 -11.68 10.80 5.68
N ARG A 269 -12.62 9.99 6.17
CA ARG A 269 -12.41 8.66 6.74
C ARG A 269 -13.01 7.62 5.80
N ARG A 270 -12.18 6.70 5.32
CA ARG A 270 -12.56 5.69 4.33
C ARG A 270 -12.29 4.31 4.88
N VAL A 271 -13.28 3.45 4.83
CA VAL A 271 -13.20 2.11 5.41
C VAL A 271 -13.33 1.08 4.31
N GLY A 272 -12.62 -0.03 4.47
CA GLY A 272 -12.96 -1.22 3.72
C GLY A 272 -12.09 -2.42 4.10
N PHE A 273 -12.26 -3.47 3.32
CA PHE A 273 -11.85 -4.81 3.71
C PHE A 273 -11.26 -5.55 2.52
N ALA A 274 -10.15 -6.25 2.75
CA ALA A 274 -9.63 -7.21 1.79
C ALA A 274 -10.47 -8.49 1.87
N GLY A 275 -10.82 -9.09 0.72
CA GLY A 275 -11.69 -10.27 0.66
C GLY A 275 -13.20 -9.96 0.58
N THR A 276 -13.99 -10.85 -0.03
CA THR A 276 -15.44 -10.63 -0.30
C THR A 276 -16.37 -10.98 0.85
N LYS A 277 -15.97 -11.91 1.73
CA LYS A 277 -16.73 -12.30 2.95
C LYS A 277 -16.99 -11.15 3.93
N ASN A 278 -16.47 -9.97 3.60
CA ASN A 278 -16.58 -8.74 4.38
C ASN A 278 -17.63 -7.78 3.79
N LEU A 279 -18.04 -7.93 2.53
CA LEU A 279 -19.01 -7.04 1.85
C LEU A 279 -20.47 -7.41 2.12
N GLU A 280 -20.81 -8.70 2.10
CA GLU A 280 -22.19 -9.21 2.24
C GLU A 280 -22.87 -8.82 3.56
N LYS A 281 -22.08 -8.44 4.58
CA LYS A 281 -22.56 -8.19 5.94
C LYS A 281 -22.65 -6.71 6.32
N GLU A 282 -22.14 -5.82 5.49
CA GLU A 282 -22.15 -4.37 5.76
C GLU A 282 -23.32 -3.65 5.10
N GLY A 283 -23.87 -4.19 4.01
CA GLY A 283 -25.11 -3.70 3.41
C GLY A 283 -26.31 -3.75 4.35
N ASP A 284 -26.28 -4.65 5.34
CA ASP A 284 -27.34 -4.86 6.35
C ASP A 284 -27.31 -3.85 7.51
N ALA A 285 -26.27 -3.02 7.62
CA ALA A 285 -26.10 -2.07 8.74
C ALA A 285 -26.90 -0.76 8.58
N GLY A 286 -27.56 -0.53 7.43
CA GLY A 286 -28.46 0.60 7.18
C GLY A 286 -29.93 0.17 7.13
N GLU A 287 -30.74 0.53 8.13
CA GLU A 287 -32.20 0.34 8.07
C GLU A 287 -32.87 1.21 6.97
N GLU A 288 -33.80 0.58 6.24
CA GLU A 288 -34.83 1.14 5.33
C GLU A 288 -34.35 2.22 4.33
N GLY A 289 -33.71 1.80 3.24
CA GLY A 289 -33.62 2.64 2.03
C GLY A 289 -32.50 2.35 1.03
N GLY A 290 -31.61 1.39 1.29
CA GLY A 290 -30.52 1.05 0.37
C GLY A 290 -31.03 0.62 -1.01
N VAL A 291 -30.42 1.15 -2.08
CA VAL A 291 -30.81 0.92 -3.48
C VAL A 291 -30.26 -0.42 -4.03
N TYR A 292 -29.62 -1.24 -3.20
CA TYR A 292 -28.83 -2.40 -3.65
C TYR A 292 -29.38 -3.73 -3.14
N PRO A 293 -29.15 -4.84 -3.90
CA PRO A 293 -29.64 -6.16 -3.52
C PRO A 293 -29.07 -6.58 -2.15
N GLU A 294 -29.90 -7.24 -1.35
CA GLU A 294 -29.52 -7.77 -0.02
C GLU A 294 -28.30 -8.72 -0.08
N GLU A 295 -27.98 -9.29 -1.25
CA GLU A 295 -26.81 -10.15 -1.49
C GLU A 295 -26.22 -9.90 -2.90
N VAL A 296 -24.93 -9.54 -3.00
CA VAL A 296 -24.16 -9.61 -4.26
C VAL A 296 -23.83 -11.09 -4.50
N PRO A 297 -24.07 -11.68 -5.70
CA PRO A 297 -23.90 -13.12 -5.92
C PRO A 297 -22.41 -13.48 -6.11
N VAL A 298 -21.63 -13.33 -5.04
CA VAL A 298 -20.21 -13.65 -5.00
C VAL A 298 -20.02 -15.09 -4.52
N ASP A 299 -19.11 -15.84 -5.15
CA ASP A 299 -18.67 -17.12 -4.60
C ASP A 299 -17.86 -16.91 -3.30
N ASP A 300 -18.10 -17.78 -2.31
CA ASP A 300 -17.43 -17.79 -0.99
C ASP A 300 -15.89 -17.83 -1.07
N GLY A 301 -15.32 -18.28 -2.19
CA GLY A 301 -13.89 -18.37 -2.42
C GLY A 301 -13.25 -17.08 -2.96
N ALA A 302 -14.03 -16.12 -3.46
CA ALA A 302 -13.52 -14.91 -4.11
C ALA A 302 -12.89 -13.93 -3.11
N LYS A 303 -12.00 -13.05 -3.60
CA LYS A 303 -11.39 -11.97 -2.81
C LYS A 303 -11.87 -10.57 -3.19
N LEU A 304 -12.21 -10.36 -4.46
CA LEU A 304 -12.73 -9.09 -4.97
C LEU A 304 -14.25 -9.13 -5.15
N SER A 305 -14.90 -7.98 -4.97
CA SER A 305 -16.35 -7.82 -5.15
C SER A 305 -16.89 -8.20 -6.53
N MET A 306 -16.01 -8.28 -7.54
CA MET A 306 -16.30 -8.80 -8.88
C MET A 306 -16.24 -10.34 -8.98
N GLY A 307 -16.01 -11.06 -7.88
CA GLY A 307 -16.08 -12.52 -7.86
C GLY A 307 -14.83 -13.23 -8.35
N PHE A 308 -13.66 -12.62 -8.20
CA PHE A 308 -12.37 -13.22 -8.58
C PHE A 308 -11.35 -13.16 -7.44
N ASN A 309 -10.39 -14.07 -7.50
CA ASN A 309 -9.16 -13.97 -6.73
C ASN A 309 -8.24 -12.92 -7.36
N ASP A 310 -7.51 -12.23 -6.50
CA ASP A 310 -6.45 -11.31 -6.87
C ASP A 310 -5.13 -11.71 -6.19
N LEU A 311 -4.09 -10.93 -6.50
CA LEU A 311 -2.77 -11.02 -5.87
C LEU A 311 -2.14 -12.41 -6.10
N PHE A 312 -2.08 -12.85 -7.36
CA PHE A 312 -1.25 -13.98 -7.78
C PHE A 312 0.23 -13.60 -7.64
N LYS A 313 1.11 -14.55 -7.29
CA LYS A 313 2.53 -14.27 -6.99
C LYS A 313 3.26 -13.61 -8.16
N ASN A 314 3.00 -14.06 -9.38
CA ASN A 314 3.53 -13.48 -10.62
C ASN A 314 2.88 -12.12 -11.00
N SER A 315 1.98 -11.62 -10.15
CA SER A 315 1.20 -10.40 -10.35
C SER A 315 1.35 -9.39 -9.20
N ILE A 316 2.33 -9.58 -8.33
CA ILE A 316 2.69 -8.67 -7.25
C ILE A 316 4.18 -8.35 -7.40
N PRO A 317 4.57 -7.06 -7.46
CA PRO A 317 5.99 -6.71 -7.44
C PRO A 317 6.55 -6.77 -6.03
N ARG A 318 7.86 -7.01 -5.94
CA ARG A 318 8.60 -6.87 -4.69
C ARG A 318 8.54 -5.42 -4.20
N GLU A 319 8.54 -5.22 -2.90
CA GLU A 319 8.60 -3.87 -2.29
C GLU A 319 9.84 -3.07 -2.72
N ASP A 320 10.94 -3.74 -3.04
CA ASP A 320 12.15 -3.13 -3.59
C ASP A 320 11.90 -2.38 -4.92
N LEU A 321 10.99 -2.88 -5.75
CA LEU A 321 10.71 -2.31 -7.08
C LEU A 321 9.90 -1.02 -7.01
N ILE A 322 9.13 -0.86 -5.94
CA ILE A 322 8.32 0.33 -5.68
C ILE A 322 9.00 1.33 -4.75
N THR A 323 10.23 1.03 -4.31
CA THR A 323 11.04 1.89 -3.43
C THR A 323 11.80 2.94 -4.24
N LEU A 324 11.80 4.20 -3.78
CA LEU A 324 12.64 5.28 -4.32
C LEU A 324 14.12 5.00 -4.02
N LEU A 325 14.94 4.92 -5.06
CA LEU A 325 16.38 4.66 -4.94
C LEU A 325 17.17 5.95 -5.16
N GLU A 326 18.31 6.08 -4.47
CA GLU A 326 19.22 7.22 -4.66
C GLU A 326 19.64 7.37 -6.12
N ASP A 327 19.94 6.24 -6.77
CA ASP A 327 20.43 6.17 -8.14
C ASP A 327 19.35 5.58 -9.07
N GLN A 328 18.11 6.04 -8.89
CA GLN A 328 17.01 5.72 -9.79
C GLN A 328 17.08 6.54 -11.09
N GLN A 329 16.70 5.93 -12.21
CA GLN A 329 16.59 6.59 -13.50
C GLN A 329 15.32 6.12 -14.22
N LEU A 330 14.38 7.04 -14.44
CA LEU A 330 13.28 6.79 -15.37
C LEU A 330 13.68 7.14 -16.82
N VAL A 331 14.28 8.32 -17.01
CA VAL A 331 14.80 8.81 -18.30
C VAL A 331 16.22 9.29 -18.14
N GLU A 332 16.41 10.27 -17.24
CA GLU A 332 17.72 10.71 -16.76
C GLU A 332 17.79 10.47 -15.25
N PRO A 333 18.97 10.15 -14.68
CA PRO A 333 19.10 10.01 -13.24
C PRO A 333 18.77 11.33 -12.55
N LYS A 334 17.85 11.28 -11.59
CA LYS A 334 17.53 12.40 -10.70
C LYS A 334 17.36 11.84 -9.28
N PRO A 335 18.21 12.24 -8.33
CA PRO A 335 18.13 11.70 -6.99
C PRO A 335 16.84 12.17 -6.30
N PRO A 336 16.15 11.29 -5.56
CA PRO A 336 15.00 11.65 -4.73
C PRO A 336 15.40 12.40 -3.45
N GLY A 337 16.70 12.62 -3.23
CA GLY A 337 17.20 13.37 -2.09
C GLY A 337 16.94 12.64 -0.77
N VAL A 338 16.38 13.37 0.21
CA VAL A 338 16.03 12.85 1.54
C VAL A 338 14.94 11.77 1.50
N PHE A 339 14.29 11.57 0.35
CA PHE A 339 13.21 10.60 0.18
C PHE A 339 13.66 9.25 -0.37
N ALA A 340 14.97 9.01 -0.52
CA ALA A 340 15.46 7.65 -0.77
C ALA A 340 14.93 6.69 0.32
N GLN A 341 14.53 5.48 -0.08
CA GLN A 341 13.78 4.51 0.74
C GLN A 341 12.31 4.88 1.04
N GLY A 342 11.81 5.97 0.47
CA GLY A 342 10.37 6.22 0.37
C GLY A 342 9.71 5.46 -0.79
N SER A 343 8.46 5.80 -1.08
CA SER A 343 7.68 5.36 -2.23
C SER A 343 6.67 6.44 -2.61
N VAL A 344 5.88 6.21 -3.65
CA VAL A 344 4.76 7.08 -4.03
C VAL A 344 3.48 6.28 -3.99
N LYS A 345 2.49 6.78 -3.25
CA LYS A 345 1.18 6.17 -3.06
C LYS A 345 0.15 6.86 -3.94
N HIS A 346 -0.61 6.08 -4.69
CA HIS A 346 -1.81 6.50 -5.38
C HIS A 346 -3.03 5.95 -4.65
N VAL A 347 -4.07 6.77 -4.51
CA VAL A 347 -5.34 6.40 -3.89
C VAL A 347 -6.47 6.82 -4.82
N SER A 348 -7.36 5.89 -5.15
CA SER A 348 -8.59 6.18 -5.89
C SER A 348 -9.80 5.53 -5.21
N LYS A 349 -10.94 6.23 -5.18
CA LYS A 349 -12.24 5.59 -4.92
C LYS A 349 -12.86 5.21 -6.25
N LEU A 350 -13.10 3.92 -6.46
CA LEU A 350 -13.83 3.37 -7.58
C LEU A 350 -15.21 2.95 -7.10
N ASP A 351 -16.25 3.31 -7.84
CA ASP A 351 -17.57 2.67 -7.76
C ASP A 351 -17.63 1.56 -8.80
N MET A 352 -18.31 0.45 -8.48
CA MET A 352 -18.42 -0.71 -9.35
C MET A 352 -19.88 -1.04 -9.65
N ASN A 353 -20.20 -1.28 -10.92
CA ASN A 353 -21.51 -1.74 -11.35
C ASN A 353 -21.64 -3.26 -11.17
N LEU A 354 -22.05 -3.68 -9.97
CA LEU A 354 -22.25 -5.09 -9.62
C LEU A 354 -23.72 -5.55 -9.75
N ASP A 355 -24.62 -4.67 -10.19
CA ASP A 355 -26.07 -4.89 -10.09
C ASP A 355 -26.54 -6.11 -10.93
N PRO A 356 -27.06 -7.18 -10.31
CA PRO A 356 -27.61 -8.33 -11.02
C PRO A 356 -29.01 -8.05 -11.61
N GLU A 357 -29.76 -7.08 -11.07
CA GLU A 357 -31.12 -6.73 -11.50
C GLU A 357 -31.14 -5.65 -12.59
N GLY A 358 -29.99 -5.00 -12.81
CA GLY A 358 -29.52 -4.17 -13.94
C GLY A 358 -30.37 -2.98 -14.32
N ASP A 359 -30.53 -2.10 -13.35
CA ASP A 359 -30.75 -0.67 -13.53
C ASP A 359 -30.12 0.00 -12.28
N ASP A 360 -28.80 0.22 -12.24
CA ASP A 360 -28.19 1.10 -11.22
C ASP A 360 -28.35 2.56 -11.72
N PRO A 361 -29.36 3.32 -11.24
CA PRO A 361 -29.57 4.71 -11.68
C PRO A 361 -28.44 5.63 -11.23
N GLY A 362 -27.57 5.20 -10.31
CA GLY A 362 -26.39 5.90 -9.84
C GLY A 362 -25.14 5.62 -10.67
N PHE A 363 -25.10 4.52 -11.42
CA PHE A 363 -24.05 4.21 -12.39
C PHE A 363 -24.42 4.68 -13.79
N GLY A 364 -25.68 4.59 -14.20
CA GLY A 364 -26.14 4.93 -15.55
C GLY A 364 -26.90 6.26 -15.64
N ASN A 365 -26.31 7.24 -16.35
CA ASN A 365 -26.99 8.09 -17.35
C ASN A 365 -25.94 8.98 -18.05
N THR A 366 -25.48 8.62 -19.27
CA THR A 366 -25.45 9.58 -20.41
C THR A 366 -25.01 9.04 -21.80
N ASP A 367 -24.31 7.91 -21.96
CA ASP A 367 -24.05 7.33 -23.30
C ASP A 367 -23.71 5.84 -23.22
N ALA A 368 -24.42 4.99 -23.98
CA ALA A 368 -24.26 3.53 -24.01
C ALA A 368 -22.87 3.07 -24.52
N ASP A 369 -22.15 3.95 -25.22
CA ASP A 369 -20.86 3.63 -25.81
C ASP A 369 -19.70 3.67 -24.79
N THR A 370 -19.93 4.12 -23.54
CA THR A 370 -18.87 4.40 -22.55
C THR A 370 -18.98 3.62 -21.24
N VAL A 371 -20.12 2.98 -20.99
CA VAL A 371 -20.41 2.23 -19.77
C VAL A 371 -21.00 0.89 -20.17
N ALA A 372 -20.71 -0.17 -19.41
CA ALA A 372 -21.33 -1.46 -19.68
C ALA A 372 -22.87 -1.37 -19.53
N ASP A 373 -23.59 -1.86 -20.53
CA ASP A 373 -25.06 -1.83 -20.60
C ASP A 373 -25.75 -2.65 -19.50
N GLU A 374 -25.04 -3.61 -18.93
CA GLU A 374 -25.51 -4.52 -17.89
C GLU A 374 -24.54 -4.53 -16.70
N GLY A 375 -25.06 -4.80 -15.50
CA GLY A 375 -24.20 -4.99 -14.34
C GLY A 375 -23.38 -6.28 -14.44
N TRP A 376 -22.21 -6.28 -13.80
CA TRP A 376 -21.18 -7.32 -13.93
C TRP A 376 -21.72 -8.76 -13.79
N TYR A 377 -22.62 -8.99 -12.85
CA TYR A 377 -23.14 -10.32 -12.54
C TYR A 377 -24.26 -10.83 -13.46
N ARG A 378 -24.62 -10.08 -14.51
CA ARG A 378 -25.50 -10.58 -15.58
C ARG A 378 -24.77 -11.42 -16.62
N TYR A 379 -23.46 -11.21 -16.76
CA TYR A 379 -22.60 -11.99 -17.64
C TYR A 379 -22.36 -13.39 -17.07
N SER A 380 -22.23 -14.38 -17.97
CA SER A 380 -21.85 -15.74 -17.59
C SER A 380 -20.44 -15.81 -16.99
N ASP A 381 -20.12 -16.90 -16.29
CA ASP A 381 -18.80 -17.10 -15.69
C ASP A 381 -17.67 -16.97 -16.72
N GLN A 382 -17.87 -17.58 -17.90
CA GLN A 382 -16.91 -17.51 -19.01
C GLN A 382 -16.75 -16.07 -19.53
N GLU A 383 -17.85 -15.35 -19.77
CA GLU A 383 -17.80 -13.95 -20.24
C GLU A 383 -17.11 -13.03 -19.23
N ARG A 384 -17.27 -13.27 -17.92
CA ARG A 384 -16.58 -12.53 -16.85
C ARG A 384 -15.09 -12.88 -16.79
N ILE A 385 -14.74 -14.15 -17.01
CA ILE A 385 -13.35 -14.62 -17.10
C ILE A 385 -12.62 -13.95 -18.27
N GLU A 386 -13.23 -13.92 -19.45
CA GLU A 386 -12.64 -13.31 -20.65
C GLU A 386 -12.35 -11.82 -20.43
N ARG A 387 -13.27 -11.12 -19.75
CA ARG A 387 -13.15 -9.68 -19.40
C ARG A 387 -12.15 -9.41 -18.27
N MET A 388 -12.06 -10.30 -17.28
CA MET A 388 -11.13 -10.14 -16.16
C MET A 388 -9.71 -10.52 -16.56
N PHE A 389 -9.52 -11.67 -17.21
CA PHE A 389 -8.22 -12.25 -17.51
C PHE A 389 -7.82 -12.03 -18.97
N SER A 390 -8.29 -12.91 -19.86
CA SER A 390 -8.19 -12.82 -21.32
C SER A 390 -9.11 -13.87 -21.98
N PRO A 391 -9.38 -13.75 -23.30
CA PRO A 391 -10.11 -14.79 -24.06
C PRO A 391 -9.49 -16.20 -24.04
N ASP A 392 -8.21 -16.29 -23.70
CA ASP A 392 -7.45 -17.54 -23.59
C ASP A 392 -7.73 -18.34 -22.31
N HIS A 393 -8.48 -17.76 -21.37
CA HIS A 393 -8.78 -18.42 -20.11
C HIS A 393 -10.14 -19.14 -20.18
N GLU A 394 -10.15 -20.43 -19.85
CA GLU A 394 -11.39 -21.23 -19.80
C GLU A 394 -11.79 -21.58 -18.36
N VAL A 395 -13.09 -21.53 -18.07
CA VAL A 395 -13.67 -21.90 -16.76
C VAL A 395 -13.19 -23.28 -16.28
N ASP A 396 -13.09 -24.25 -17.19
CA ASP A 396 -12.71 -25.63 -16.85
C ASP A 396 -11.25 -25.75 -16.37
N GLU A 397 -10.40 -24.77 -16.68
CA GLU A 397 -8.97 -24.77 -16.34
C GLU A 397 -8.65 -23.91 -15.12
N MET A 398 -9.28 -22.75 -15.00
CA MET A 398 -8.99 -21.78 -13.93
C MET A 398 -10.00 -21.84 -12.77
N GLY A 399 -11.18 -22.43 -13.01
CA GLY A 399 -12.32 -22.40 -12.11
C GLY A 399 -13.02 -21.05 -12.05
N ILE A 400 -14.20 -20.98 -11.42
CA ILE A 400 -15.09 -19.80 -11.48
C ILE A 400 -14.45 -18.52 -10.91
N VAL A 401 -13.56 -18.62 -9.92
CA VAL A 401 -12.92 -17.46 -9.28
C VAL A 401 -11.40 -17.39 -9.54
N GLY A 402 -10.85 -18.25 -10.39
CA GLY A 402 -9.40 -18.38 -10.62
C GLY A 402 -8.67 -19.22 -9.55
N GLN A 403 -9.39 -20.07 -8.82
CA GLN A 403 -8.80 -20.89 -7.75
C GLN A 403 -7.85 -22.00 -8.25
N ASP A 404 -8.00 -22.42 -9.51
CA ASP A 404 -7.23 -23.53 -10.08
C ASP A 404 -5.94 -23.06 -10.79
N LEU A 405 -5.73 -21.75 -10.91
CA LEU A 405 -4.51 -21.15 -11.49
C LEU A 405 -3.27 -21.21 -10.57
N GLY A 406 -3.43 -21.65 -9.33
CA GLY A 406 -2.33 -21.71 -8.36
C GLY A 406 -1.75 -20.33 -8.06
N SER A 407 -0.47 -20.11 -8.39
CA SER A 407 0.27 -18.88 -8.10
C SER A 407 0.40 -17.92 -9.29
N SER A 408 -0.05 -18.32 -10.48
CA SER A 408 0.09 -17.55 -11.71
C SER A 408 -1.26 -17.01 -12.16
N ASN A 409 -1.30 -15.82 -12.75
CA ASN A 409 -2.49 -15.29 -13.43
C ASN A 409 -2.52 -15.60 -14.94
N ALA A 410 -1.68 -16.54 -15.39
CA ALA A 410 -1.50 -16.91 -16.80
C ALA A 410 -2.36 -18.12 -17.17
N PRO A 411 -2.84 -18.22 -18.43
CA PRO A 411 -3.61 -19.37 -18.88
C PRO A 411 -2.71 -20.59 -19.09
N TYR A 412 -3.31 -21.79 -18.99
CA TYR A 412 -2.64 -23.03 -19.32
C TYR A 412 -2.71 -23.28 -20.84
N ASP A 413 -1.66 -23.87 -21.41
CA ASP A 413 -1.68 -24.38 -22.78
C ASP A 413 -2.26 -25.81 -22.83
N ALA A 414 -2.57 -26.28 -24.04
CA ALA A 414 -3.18 -27.60 -24.27
C ALA A 414 -2.31 -28.79 -23.83
N ASP A 415 -1.02 -28.59 -23.62
CA ASP A 415 -0.06 -29.59 -23.14
C ASP A 415 0.20 -29.48 -21.62
N GLY A 416 -0.46 -28.53 -20.94
CA GLY A 416 -0.32 -28.25 -19.50
C GLY A 416 0.87 -27.36 -19.13
N GLY A 417 1.49 -26.69 -20.11
CA GLY A 417 2.41 -25.57 -19.90
C GLY A 417 1.64 -24.27 -19.59
N SER A 418 2.34 -23.21 -19.20
CA SER A 418 1.75 -21.89 -18.94
C SER A 418 2.12 -20.96 -20.09
N ASN A 419 1.13 -20.32 -20.72
CA ASN A 419 1.39 -19.22 -21.65
C ASN A 419 1.58 -17.95 -20.82
N ALA A 420 2.82 -17.49 -20.63
CA ALA A 420 3.09 -16.30 -19.83
C ALA A 420 2.17 -15.14 -20.23
N THR A 421 1.62 -14.45 -19.23
CA THR A 421 0.78 -13.26 -19.49
C THR A 421 1.59 -12.16 -20.18
N ARG A 422 2.90 -12.10 -19.90
CA ARG A 422 3.90 -11.29 -20.61
C ARG A 422 5.26 -12.00 -20.57
N ASP A 423 5.88 -12.21 -21.73
CA ASP A 423 7.25 -12.70 -21.92
C ASP A 423 7.95 -11.80 -22.94
N LEU A 424 8.99 -11.08 -22.51
CA LEU A 424 9.78 -10.19 -23.39
C LEU A 424 10.87 -10.93 -24.18
N SER A 425 11.12 -12.20 -23.84
CA SER A 425 12.18 -13.04 -24.38
C SER A 425 11.68 -14.04 -25.43
N ALA A 426 10.39 -14.34 -25.45
CA ALA A 426 9.78 -15.26 -26.40
C ALA A 426 9.83 -14.75 -27.86
N ASP A 427 10.01 -15.72 -28.78
CA ASP A 427 9.83 -15.52 -30.22
C ASP A 427 8.34 -15.62 -30.65
N GLU A 428 7.47 -16.18 -29.80
CA GLU A 428 6.02 -16.32 -30.05
C GLU A 428 5.23 -15.28 -29.25
N PRO A 429 4.11 -14.75 -29.81
CA PRO A 429 3.36 -13.70 -29.14
C PRO A 429 2.67 -14.24 -27.88
N ASP A 430 2.93 -13.56 -26.76
CA ASP A 430 2.32 -13.86 -25.47
C ASP A 430 0.84 -13.39 -25.39
N VAL A 431 0.21 -13.53 -24.22
CA VAL A 431 -1.18 -13.07 -24.01
C VAL A 431 -1.31 -11.55 -24.20
N ALA A 432 -0.35 -10.76 -23.73
CA ALA A 432 -0.38 -9.31 -23.85
C ALA A 432 -0.24 -8.85 -25.32
N GLU A 433 0.59 -9.51 -26.13
CA GLU A 433 0.79 -9.16 -27.55
C GLU A 433 -0.42 -9.49 -28.42
N ARG A 434 -1.27 -10.43 -28.01
CA ARG A 434 -2.52 -10.77 -28.69
C ARG A 434 -3.69 -9.84 -28.39
N THR A 435 -3.54 -8.89 -27.48
CA THR A 435 -4.65 -8.00 -27.07
C THR A 435 -5.35 -7.31 -28.25
N GLU A 436 -4.60 -6.85 -29.24
CA GLU A 436 -5.19 -6.20 -30.42
C GLU A 436 -5.89 -7.23 -31.33
N SER A 437 -5.32 -8.42 -31.53
CA SER A 437 -5.98 -9.45 -32.34
C SER A 437 -7.26 -9.95 -31.68
N ASP A 438 -7.24 -10.12 -30.36
CA ASP A 438 -8.36 -10.62 -29.57
C ASP A 438 -9.51 -9.60 -29.53
N ALA A 439 -9.17 -8.31 -29.43
CA ALA A 439 -10.13 -7.22 -29.52
C ALA A 439 -10.83 -7.17 -30.90
N ASN A 440 -10.11 -7.51 -31.98
CA ASN A 440 -10.61 -7.45 -33.35
C ASN A 440 -11.16 -8.80 -33.86
N ASP A 441 -11.28 -9.82 -32.99
CA ASP A 441 -11.71 -11.15 -33.41
C ASP A 441 -13.23 -11.20 -33.68
N GLU A 442 -13.63 -11.03 -34.94
CA GLU A 442 -15.02 -11.13 -35.39
C GLU A 442 -15.62 -12.55 -35.25
N ASP A 443 -14.77 -13.60 -35.20
CA ASP A 443 -15.18 -15.00 -35.11
C ASP A 443 -15.12 -15.53 -33.65
N GLY A 444 -14.48 -14.78 -32.74
CA GLY A 444 -14.29 -15.08 -31.32
C GLY A 444 -15.08 -14.14 -30.39
N PRO A 445 -14.65 -13.99 -29.11
CA PRO A 445 -15.34 -13.15 -28.15
C PRO A 445 -15.29 -11.64 -28.48
N GLY A 446 -14.26 -11.18 -29.19
CA GLY A 446 -14.06 -9.74 -29.47
C GLY A 446 -13.82 -8.91 -28.20
N VAL A 447 -13.05 -9.45 -27.24
CA VAL A 447 -12.84 -8.87 -25.89
C VAL A 447 -11.35 -8.73 -25.61
N ALA A 448 -10.97 -7.64 -24.92
CA ALA A 448 -9.63 -7.49 -24.33
C ALA A 448 -9.69 -7.53 -22.80
N GLY A 449 -9.09 -8.57 -22.21
CA GLY A 449 -9.15 -8.80 -20.77
C GLY A 449 -8.40 -7.74 -19.94
N HIS A 450 -8.81 -7.53 -18.69
CA HIS A 450 -8.15 -6.58 -17.77
C HIS A 450 -6.71 -6.98 -17.46
N VAL A 451 -6.46 -8.23 -17.07
CA VAL A 451 -5.10 -8.74 -16.79
C VAL A 451 -4.23 -8.67 -18.04
N GLN A 452 -4.77 -9.08 -19.19
CA GLN A 452 -4.10 -8.98 -20.49
C GLN A 452 -3.66 -7.55 -20.82
N LYS A 453 -4.55 -6.56 -20.69
CA LYS A 453 -4.21 -5.13 -20.89
C LYS A 453 -3.20 -4.60 -19.87
N CYS A 454 -3.31 -5.00 -18.60
CA CYS A 454 -2.32 -4.65 -17.58
C CYS A 454 -0.93 -5.22 -17.91
N ALA A 455 -0.87 -6.44 -18.44
CA ALA A 455 0.37 -7.11 -18.80
C ALA A 455 1.11 -6.40 -19.95
N ARG A 456 0.38 -5.77 -20.89
CA ARG A 456 0.96 -4.92 -21.95
C ARG A 456 1.80 -3.75 -21.43
N ALA A 457 1.57 -3.32 -20.20
CA ALA A 457 2.28 -2.22 -19.55
C ALA A 457 3.46 -2.67 -18.68
N ARG A 458 3.76 -3.99 -18.60
CA ARG A 458 4.93 -4.54 -17.89
C ARG A 458 6.21 -4.38 -18.72
N PHE A 459 7.34 -4.23 -18.05
CA PHE A 459 8.66 -4.05 -18.67
C PHE A 459 9.79 -4.43 -17.70
N ASP A 460 11.03 -4.48 -18.21
CA ASP A 460 12.21 -4.73 -17.42
C ASP A 460 12.57 -3.54 -16.50
N MET A 461 12.50 -3.77 -15.18
CA MET A 461 12.79 -2.80 -14.14
C MET A 461 14.28 -2.62 -13.85
N GLU A 462 15.16 -3.54 -14.25
CA GLU A 462 16.61 -3.40 -14.10
C GLU A 462 17.15 -2.25 -14.97
N ALA A 463 16.49 -1.98 -16.09
CA ALA A 463 16.76 -0.80 -16.91
C ALA A 463 16.47 0.55 -16.22
N ARG A 464 16.02 0.55 -14.94
CA ARG A 464 15.63 1.74 -14.16
C ARG A 464 16.59 2.12 -13.04
N VAL A 465 17.74 1.48 -12.96
CA VAL A 465 18.82 1.83 -12.03
C VAL A 465 20.06 2.29 -12.79
N THR A 466 20.93 3.08 -12.15
CA THR A 466 22.23 3.43 -12.74
C THR A 466 23.26 2.31 -12.52
N ASP A 467 24.34 2.34 -13.29
CA ASP A 467 25.51 1.46 -13.16
C ASP A 467 26.25 1.58 -11.81
N ASP A 468 25.87 2.54 -10.95
CA ASP A 468 26.49 2.77 -9.65
C ASP A 468 25.99 1.78 -8.57
N ILE A 469 24.91 1.04 -8.85
CA ILE A 469 24.43 -0.02 -7.97
C ILE A 469 25.29 -1.28 -8.19
N PRO A 470 25.84 -1.89 -7.12
CA PRO A 470 26.63 -3.11 -7.25
C PRO A 470 25.85 -4.24 -7.92
N GLU A 471 26.52 -5.01 -8.78
CA GLU A 471 25.93 -6.19 -9.44
C GLU A 471 25.40 -7.23 -8.42
N ASP A 472 26.02 -7.30 -7.24
CA ASP A 472 25.62 -8.20 -6.14
C ASP A 472 24.55 -7.60 -5.21
N HIS A 473 24.05 -6.40 -5.50
CA HIS A 473 22.98 -5.80 -4.71
C HIS A 473 21.65 -6.51 -4.97
N PRO A 474 20.80 -6.74 -3.94
CA PRO A 474 19.46 -7.32 -4.10
C PRO A 474 18.52 -6.65 -5.13
N TYR A 475 18.86 -5.46 -5.63
CA TYR A 475 18.09 -4.77 -6.68
C TYR A 475 18.50 -5.23 -8.09
N VAL A 476 19.69 -5.84 -8.25
CA VAL A 476 20.37 -6.11 -9.53
C VAL A 476 20.73 -7.60 -9.68
N THR A 477 20.90 -8.35 -8.59
CA THR A 477 21.24 -9.78 -8.68
C THR A 477 20.15 -10.59 -9.37
N GLU A 478 20.54 -11.48 -10.29
CA GLU A 478 19.68 -12.42 -11.02
C GLU A 478 18.66 -13.10 -10.08
N ARG A 479 17.40 -13.00 -10.48
CA ARG A 479 16.18 -13.24 -9.69
C ARG A 479 15.56 -14.62 -9.93
N ASP A 480 16.08 -15.35 -10.91
CA ASP A 480 15.69 -16.72 -11.20
C ASP A 480 15.99 -17.60 -9.97
N ASP A 481 14.97 -18.32 -9.49
CA ASP A 481 15.04 -19.24 -8.34
C ASP A 481 15.24 -18.59 -6.95
N ASP A 482 15.04 -17.27 -6.78
CA ASP A 482 15.04 -16.72 -5.43
C ASP A 482 13.76 -17.11 -4.65
N PHE A 483 13.95 -17.81 -3.53
CA PHE A 483 12.87 -18.09 -2.58
C PHE A 483 12.55 -16.84 -1.76
N LEU A 484 12.19 -15.73 -2.42
CA LEU A 484 11.67 -14.57 -1.71
C LEU A 484 10.27 -14.89 -1.18
N ARG A 485 10.07 -14.54 0.09
CA ARG A 485 8.78 -14.68 0.77
C ARG A 485 7.71 -13.99 -0.09
N GLY A 486 6.61 -14.68 -0.38
CA GLY A 486 5.52 -14.12 -1.17
C GLY A 486 5.64 -14.22 -2.69
N HIS A 487 6.82 -14.49 -3.27
CA HIS A 487 7.05 -14.52 -4.71
C HIS A 487 7.32 -15.93 -5.25
N ASP A 488 7.19 -16.12 -6.57
CA ASP A 488 7.43 -17.39 -7.27
C ASP A 488 8.72 -17.41 -8.10
N GLY A 489 9.45 -16.28 -8.16
CA GLY A 489 10.75 -16.19 -8.83
C GLY A 489 10.67 -16.24 -10.36
N ASP A 490 9.46 -16.34 -10.93
CA ASP A 490 9.19 -16.46 -12.36
C ASP A 490 8.43 -15.22 -12.84
N GLN A 491 9.15 -14.10 -12.90
CA GLN A 491 8.65 -12.85 -13.48
C GLN A 491 9.56 -12.43 -14.64
N GLU A 492 9.34 -13.03 -15.82
CA GLU A 492 10.00 -12.60 -17.07
C GLU A 492 9.79 -11.10 -17.36
N ALA A 493 8.73 -10.49 -16.81
CA ALA A 493 8.56 -9.05 -16.73
C ALA A 493 7.96 -8.58 -15.39
N GLU A 494 8.60 -7.59 -14.78
CA GLU A 494 8.27 -7.11 -13.44
C GLU A 494 7.05 -6.18 -13.43
N GLN A 495 6.27 -6.30 -12.36
CA GLN A 495 5.26 -5.30 -12.06
C GLN A 495 5.89 -4.04 -11.45
N VAL A 496 5.19 -2.91 -11.62
CA VAL A 496 5.71 -1.60 -11.24
C VAL A 496 4.85 -0.87 -10.21
N MET A 497 3.74 -1.51 -9.82
CA MET A 497 2.81 -1.04 -8.81
C MET A 497 2.46 -2.17 -7.86
N LEU A 498 2.71 -1.94 -6.57
CA LEU A 498 2.28 -2.82 -5.52
C LEU A 498 0.87 -2.40 -5.10
N ARG A 499 -0.13 -3.24 -5.34
CA ARG A 499 -1.51 -2.98 -4.96
C ARG A 499 -1.77 -3.43 -3.53
N ARG A 500 -2.46 -2.58 -2.77
CA ARG A 500 -3.01 -2.84 -1.44
C ARG A 500 -4.46 -2.37 -1.38
N ASP A 501 -5.17 -2.57 -2.48
CA ASP A 501 -6.56 -2.18 -2.62
C ASP A 501 -7.49 -3.05 -1.78
N PHE A 502 -8.65 -2.50 -1.48
CA PHE A 502 -9.62 -3.16 -0.61
C PHE A 502 -11.04 -2.76 -0.99
N ASN A 503 -11.97 -3.70 -0.82
CA ASN A 503 -13.37 -3.49 -1.17
C ASN A 503 -14.02 -2.54 -0.16
N THR A 504 -15.00 -1.76 -0.60
CA THR A 504 -15.68 -0.77 0.24
C THR A 504 -17.14 -0.61 -0.17
N VAL A 505 -17.95 -0.16 0.78
CA VAL A 505 -19.33 0.33 0.57
C VAL A 505 -19.46 1.81 0.91
N ASP A 506 -18.35 2.53 1.03
CA ASP A 506 -18.33 3.97 1.30
C ASP A 506 -19.21 4.73 0.30
N ASN A 507 -19.91 5.75 0.80
CA ASN A 507 -20.92 6.51 0.06
C ASN A 507 -22.08 5.61 -0.43
N GLU A 508 -22.41 4.57 0.34
CA GLU A 508 -23.48 3.61 0.07
C GLU A 508 -23.32 2.90 -1.28
N ARG A 509 -22.09 2.75 -1.77
CA ARG A 509 -21.82 2.18 -3.10
C ARG A 509 -20.74 1.09 -3.06
N PRO A 510 -21.02 -0.09 -3.63
CA PRO A 510 -20.00 -1.11 -3.75
C PRO A 510 -18.88 -0.61 -4.65
N GLY A 511 -17.66 -0.91 -4.26
CA GLY A 511 -16.52 -0.61 -5.08
C GLY A 511 -15.22 -0.91 -4.37
N LEU A 512 -14.20 -0.15 -4.74
CA LEU A 512 -12.83 -0.40 -4.34
C LEU A 512 -12.17 0.92 -3.96
N HIS A 513 -11.49 0.95 -2.81
CA HIS A 513 -10.42 1.92 -2.60
C HIS A 513 -9.16 1.31 -3.21
N PHE A 514 -8.84 1.76 -4.42
CA PHE A 514 -7.62 1.36 -5.10
C PHE A 514 -6.44 2.09 -4.48
N VAL A 515 -5.62 1.36 -3.73
CA VAL A 515 -4.38 1.86 -3.14
C VAL A 515 -3.23 1.16 -3.84
N SER A 516 -2.31 1.93 -4.41
CA SER A 516 -1.10 1.38 -5.01
C SER A 516 0.14 2.18 -4.63
N LEU A 517 1.26 1.48 -4.51
CA LEU A 517 2.58 2.02 -4.25
C LEU A 517 3.46 1.82 -5.48
N MET A 518 4.27 2.80 -5.82
CA MET A 518 5.14 2.78 -6.99
C MET A 518 6.37 3.64 -6.80
N ARG A 519 7.44 3.32 -7.53
CA ARG A 519 8.67 4.14 -7.54
C ARG A 519 8.45 5.45 -8.29
N PHE A 520 7.72 5.42 -9.40
CA PHE A 520 7.44 6.58 -10.23
C PHE A 520 5.94 6.70 -10.51
N ASN A 521 5.30 7.82 -10.14
CA ASN A 521 3.87 8.04 -10.43
C ASN A 521 3.48 8.01 -11.93
N PRO A 522 4.34 8.39 -12.89
CA PRO A 522 4.11 8.17 -14.32
C PRO A 522 3.66 6.75 -14.69
N TYR A 523 4.00 5.76 -13.87
CA TYR A 523 3.54 4.40 -14.02
C TYR A 523 2.02 4.32 -14.07
N MET A 524 1.35 5.08 -13.21
CA MET A 524 -0.11 5.12 -13.12
C MET A 524 -0.75 5.59 -14.42
N ALA A 525 -0.18 6.63 -15.04
CA ALA A 525 -0.73 7.22 -16.25
C ALA A 525 -0.77 6.21 -17.40
N TYR A 526 0.35 5.56 -17.70
CA TYR A 526 0.34 4.61 -18.81
C TYR A 526 -0.34 3.29 -18.50
N MET A 527 -0.32 2.84 -17.24
CA MET A 527 -1.12 1.67 -16.85
C MET A 527 -2.60 1.95 -17.10
N ARG A 528 -3.10 3.15 -16.74
CA ARG A 528 -4.46 3.58 -17.07
C ARG A 528 -4.71 3.64 -18.57
N GLN A 529 -3.79 4.20 -19.35
CA GLN A 529 -3.95 4.24 -20.82
C GLN A 529 -4.05 2.83 -21.41
N ALA A 530 -3.18 1.91 -21.00
CA ALA A 530 -3.25 0.50 -21.43
C ALA A 530 -4.57 -0.16 -21.00
N MET A 531 -5.01 0.03 -19.75
CA MET A 531 -6.28 -0.51 -19.25
C MET A 531 -7.51 0.09 -19.92
N ASN A 532 -7.45 1.35 -20.35
CA ASN A 532 -8.53 2.04 -21.03
C ASN A 532 -8.60 1.67 -22.53
N GLY A 533 -7.61 0.96 -23.07
CA GLY A 533 -7.59 0.54 -24.48
C GLY A 533 -7.33 1.68 -25.47
N VAL A 534 -6.76 2.80 -25.01
CA VAL A 534 -6.45 3.97 -25.85
C VAL A 534 -5.02 3.86 -26.42
N PRO A 535 -4.66 4.63 -27.48
CA PRO A 535 -3.30 4.64 -27.97
C PRO A 535 -2.35 5.07 -26.87
N PHE A 536 -1.31 4.29 -26.64
CA PHE A 536 -0.33 4.58 -25.61
C PHE A 536 1.09 4.47 -26.15
N ASP A 537 1.78 5.61 -26.13
CA ASP A 537 3.20 5.69 -26.43
C ASP A 537 3.97 6.17 -25.20
N SER A 538 4.77 5.28 -24.62
CA SER A 538 5.63 5.58 -23.49
C SER A 538 6.78 6.52 -23.83
N LYS A 539 6.94 6.93 -25.09
CA LYS A 539 7.75 8.11 -25.45
C LYS A 539 7.18 9.40 -24.92
N ALA A 540 5.86 9.49 -24.73
CA ALA A 540 5.27 10.58 -23.97
C ALA A 540 5.96 10.67 -22.60
N PHE A 541 6.25 9.51 -21.99
CA PHE A 541 7.13 9.14 -20.85
C PHE A 541 8.56 9.69 -20.81
N GLY A 542 9.10 10.05 -21.97
CA GLY A 542 10.54 10.17 -22.23
C GLY A 542 11.25 8.81 -22.44
N LEU A 543 10.51 7.69 -22.46
CA LEU A 543 11.05 6.36 -22.71
C LEU A 543 11.28 6.14 -24.20
N VAL A 544 12.45 5.62 -24.56
CA VAL A 544 12.87 5.45 -25.96
C VAL A 544 13.65 4.14 -26.13
N GLY A 545 13.83 3.69 -27.38
CA GLY A 545 14.54 2.45 -27.68
C GLY A 545 13.81 1.24 -27.10
N ASP A 546 14.58 0.29 -26.55
CA ASP A 546 14.06 -0.99 -26.04
C ASP A 546 13.20 -0.83 -24.77
N ALA A 547 13.26 0.34 -24.11
CA ALA A 547 12.43 0.68 -22.96
C ALA A 547 11.10 1.38 -23.34
N ARG A 548 10.86 1.63 -24.64
CA ARG A 548 9.62 2.25 -25.13
C ARG A 548 8.53 1.18 -25.27
N ILE A 549 7.35 1.49 -24.76
CA ILE A 549 6.13 0.71 -24.90
C ILE A 549 5.24 1.52 -25.85
N ASP A 550 4.81 0.92 -26.95
CA ASP A 550 4.04 1.59 -28.00
C ASP A 550 2.91 0.65 -28.41
N HIS A 551 1.68 1.04 -28.10
CA HIS A 551 0.47 0.26 -28.29
C HIS A 551 -0.56 1.10 -29.03
N ASP A 552 -1.14 0.53 -30.09
CA ASP A 552 -2.26 1.14 -30.82
C ASP A 552 -3.55 1.08 -29.98
N GLU A 553 -4.54 1.92 -30.35
CA GLU A 553 -5.89 1.85 -29.77
C GLU A 553 -6.56 0.51 -30.02
N LEU A 554 -7.42 0.13 -29.08
CA LEU A 554 -8.34 -0.99 -29.23
C LEU A 554 -9.71 -0.42 -29.65
N ASP A 555 -10.24 -0.90 -30.77
CA ASP A 555 -11.59 -0.58 -31.24
C ASP A 555 -12.59 -1.51 -30.53
N LEU A 556 -12.97 -1.15 -29.29
CA LEU A 556 -13.81 -1.97 -28.41
C LEU A 556 -14.98 -1.17 -27.83
N ASP A 557 -16.13 -1.82 -27.71
CA ASP A 557 -17.22 -1.34 -26.88
C ASP A 557 -16.84 -1.39 -25.40
N ALA A 558 -17.44 -0.52 -24.58
CA ALA A 558 -17.09 -0.41 -23.16
C ALA A 558 -17.28 -1.71 -22.35
N SER A 559 -18.24 -2.56 -22.75
CA SER A 559 -18.47 -3.88 -22.15
C SER A 559 -17.39 -4.90 -22.49
N ASP A 560 -16.67 -4.73 -23.59
CA ASP A 560 -15.68 -5.68 -24.10
C ASP A 560 -14.24 -5.22 -23.83
N ASN A 561 -14.10 -4.00 -23.34
CA ASN A 561 -12.87 -3.42 -22.81
C ASN A 561 -12.59 -3.89 -21.35
N GLY A 562 -12.62 -5.19 -21.12
CA GLY A 562 -12.39 -5.82 -19.82
C GLY A 562 -13.31 -5.27 -18.73
N ILE A 563 -12.74 -4.85 -17.59
CA ILE A 563 -13.54 -4.29 -16.46
C ILE A 563 -13.79 -2.78 -16.56
N ALA A 564 -13.29 -2.09 -17.59
CA ALA A 564 -13.28 -0.62 -17.64
C ALA A 564 -14.70 -0.03 -17.62
N GLY A 565 -15.62 -0.61 -18.39
CA GLY A 565 -17.03 -0.20 -18.44
C GLY A 565 -17.83 -0.47 -17.15
N PHE A 566 -17.26 -1.22 -16.21
CA PHE A 566 -17.89 -1.59 -14.93
C PHE A 566 -17.37 -0.77 -13.75
N CYS A 567 -16.36 0.08 -13.98
CA CYS A 567 -15.73 0.91 -12.96
C CYS A 567 -15.95 2.39 -13.26
N ARG A 568 -16.19 3.18 -12.21
CA ARG A 568 -16.16 4.64 -12.30
C ARG A 568 -15.29 5.22 -11.19
N THR A 569 -14.20 5.88 -11.57
CA THR A 569 -13.38 6.64 -10.63
C THR A 569 -14.14 7.86 -10.11
N GLN A 570 -14.28 7.97 -8.79
CA GLN A 570 -14.91 9.10 -8.10
C GLN A 570 -13.90 10.14 -7.59
N ARG A 571 -12.71 9.69 -7.19
CA ARG A 571 -11.67 10.52 -6.57
C ARG A 571 -10.29 9.97 -6.89
N ARG A 572 -9.28 10.84 -7.00
CA ARG A 572 -7.87 10.44 -7.13
C ARG A 572 -6.98 11.33 -6.26
N GLY A 573 -6.01 10.73 -5.59
CA GLY A 573 -4.97 11.42 -4.83
C GLY A 573 -3.61 10.75 -4.99
N ASN A 574 -2.55 11.56 -5.00
CA ASN A 574 -1.16 11.12 -5.07
C ASN A 574 -0.38 11.65 -3.87
N TYR A 575 0.40 10.78 -3.23
CA TYR A 575 1.06 11.06 -1.96
C TYR A 575 2.49 10.51 -1.98
N LEU A 576 3.48 11.33 -1.64
CA LEU A 576 4.84 10.87 -1.38
C LEU A 576 4.86 10.18 -0.02
N VAL A 577 5.23 8.90 0.03
CA VAL A 577 5.47 8.16 1.26
C VAL A 577 6.95 8.30 1.62
N PRO A 578 7.33 9.22 2.52
CA PRO A 578 8.73 9.40 2.91
C PRO A 578 9.29 8.15 3.63
N PRO A 579 10.63 8.04 3.76
CA PRO A 579 11.23 7.03 4.63
C PRO A 579 10.85 7.24 6.11
N LEU A 580 10.98 6.20 6.93
CA LEU A 580 10.59 6.19 8.36
C LEU A 580 11.21 7.36 9.15
N THR A 581 12.48 7.67 8.90
CA THR A 581 13.20 8.79 9.53
C THR A 581 12.57 10.15 9.23
N GLN A 582 11.90 10.30 8.09
CA GLN A 582 11.33 11.56 7.59
C GLN A 582 9.79 11.56 7.56
N ARG A 583 9.12 10.56 8.13
CA ARG A 583 7.65 10.39 8.00
C ARG A 583 6.78 11.40 8.74
N ALA A 584 7.34 12.08 9.73
CA ALA A 584 6.60 13.02 10.57
C ALA A 584 6.74 14.44 10.02
N LEU A 585 5.75 14.87 9.24
CA LEU A 585 5.70 16.17 8.55
C LEU A 585 7.06 16.43 7.87
N PRO A 586 7.36 15.84 6.69
CA PRO A 586 8.68 15.92 6.07
C PRO A 586 9.06 17.35 5.67
N HIS A 587 10.36 17.65 5.64
CA HIS A 587 10.89 18.79 4.89
C HIS A 587 11.01 18.39 3.41
N PRO A 588 10.77 19.29 2.44
CA PRO A 588 10.94 18.96 1.02
C PRO A 588 12.40 18.62 0.72
N GLN A 589 13.35 19.30 1.35
CA GLN A 589 14.78 19.04 1.18
C GLN A 589 15.50 18.98 2.53
N GLY A 590 16.64 18.31 2.52
CA GLY A 590 17.63 18.39 3.58
C GLY A 590 18.73 19.37 3.23
N ASP A 591 19.59 19.62 4.20
CA ASP A 591 20.79 20.42 3.98
C ASP A 591 21.92 19.49 3.53
N ASP A 592 22.28 19.60 2.25
CA ASP A 592 23.46 18.92 1.71
C ASP A 592 24.73 19.65 2.17
N VAL A 593 25.60 18.93 2.88
CA VAL A 593 26.85 19.44 3.44
C VAL A 593 28.05 18.77 2.79
N ASP A 594 29.10 19.56 2.55
CA ASP A 594 30.37 19.03 2.10
C ASP A 594 31.03 18.21 3.21
N ILE A 595 31.40 16.98 2.87
CA ILE A 595 32.15 16.10 3.76
C ILE A 595 33.46 15.67 3.14
N SER A 596 34.52 15.62 3.95
CA SER A 596 35.79 15.00 3.57
C SER A 596 36.01 13.75 4.42
N VAL A 597 36.30 12.62 3.78
CA VAL A 597 36.52 11.33 4.46
C VAL A 597 38.00 10.96 4.37
N GLU A 598 38.65 10.76 5.52
CA GLU A 598 40.03 10.28 5.61
C GLU A 598 40.06 8.93 6.34
N ARG A 599 40.61 7.89 5.71
CA ARG A 599 40.88 6.62 6.37
C ARG A 599 42.12 6.76 7.28
N ALA A 600 41.96 6.47 8.56
CA ALA A 600 42.98 6.62 9.60
C ALA A 600 43.10 5.34 10.45
N GLY A 601 43.72 4.31 9.89
CA GLY A 601 43.82 2.98 10.51
C GLY A 601 42.45 2.29 10.52
N GLU A 602 41.98 1.90 11.70
CA GLU A 602 40.67 1.24 11.91
C GLU A 602 39.50 2.22 12.01
N ASN A 603 39.70 3.50 11.67
CA ASN A 603 38.67 4.52 11.75
C ASN A 603 38.61 5.37 10.48
N PHE A 604 37.42 5.86 10.15
CA PHE A 604 37.23 6.99 9.25
C PHE A 604 37.14 8.29 10.05
N ARG A 605 37.82 9.33 9.58
CA ARG A 605 37.62 10.71 10.04
C ARG A 605 36.79 11.43 9.00
N VAL A 606 35.54 11.70 9.36
CA VAL A 606 34.60 12.41 8.49
C VAL A 606 34.49 13.82 9.01
N THR A 607 34.93 14.76 8.19
CA THR A 607 34.88 16.18 8.52
C THR A 607 33.74 16.82 7.77
N VAL A 608 32.80 17.41 8.51
CA VAL A 608 31.63 18.11 8.00
C VAL A 608 31.90 19.61 8.07
N GLU A 609 31.68 20.30 6.97
CA GLU A 609 31.68 21.76 6.90
C GLU A 609 30.23 22.28 6.93
N GLY A 610 29.96 23.31 7.74
CA GLY A 610 28.64 23.96 7.76
C GLY A 610 27.65 23.46 8.82
N ALA A 611 27.97 22.39 9.56
CA ALA A 611 27.19 21.95 10.72
C ALA A 611 28.10 21.68 11.93
N THR A 612 27.74 22.24 13.08
CA THR A 612 28.43 22.00 14.36
C THR A 612 27.84 20.80 15.11
N ALA A 613 28.64 20.15 15.95
CA ALA A 613 28.16 19.04 16.78
C ALA A 613 27.00 19.41 17.73
N GLU A 614 26.89 20.67 18.14
CA GLU A 614 25.82 21.16 19.02
C GLU A 614 24.51 21.44 18.27
N GLU A 615 24.57 21.64 16.96
CA GLU A 615 23.38 21.86 16.12
C GLU A 615 22.73 20.55 15.69
N LEU A 616 23.50 19.46 15.61
CA LEU A 616 23.02 18.15 15.21
C LEU A 616 22.39 17.40 16.38
N ALA A 617 21.29 16.71 16.12
CA ALA A 617 20.58 15.92 17.09
C ALA A 617 21.41 14.73 17.56
N ASP A 618 21.45 14.53 18.88
CA ASP A 618 22.15 13.42 19.47
C ASP A 618 21.54 12.09 19.01
N GLY A 619 22.40 11.09 18.78
CA GLY A 619 21.98 9.76 18.31
C GLY A 619 21.45 9.69 16.87
N THR A 620 21.44 10.78 16.09
CA THR A 620 21.02 10.77 14.67
C THR A 620 22.18 10.62 13.69
N VAL A 621 23.41 10.92 14.11
CA VAL A 621 24.59 10.92 13.24
C VAL A 621 24.95 9.49 12.84
N ARG A 622 24.92 9.20 11.53
CA ARG A 622 25.27 7.91 10.92
C ARG A 622 26.27 8.10 9.79
N PHE A 623 27.16 7.14 9.61
CA PHE A 623 28.09 7.12 8.48
C PHE A 623 28.31 5.70 7.96
N GLY A 624 28.52 5.56 6.64
CA GLY A 624 28.78 4.28 6.00
C GLY A 624 28.54 4.33 4.49
N ARG A 625 28.38 3.14 3.87
CA ARG A 625 27.95 3.01 2.48
C ARG A 625 26.60 3.69 2.29
N TYR A 626 26.47 4.46 1.22
CA TYR A 626 25.29 5.32 1.07
C TYR A 626 23.95 4.57 1.03
N LEU A 627 23.90 3.37 0.43
CA LEU A 627 22.70 2.53 0.41
C LEU A 627 22.29 2.10 1.82
N GLU A 628 23.25 1.72 2.65
CA GLU A 628 23.01 1.26 4.02
C GLU A 628 22.57 2.40 4.94
N VAL A 629 23.20 3.57 4.81
CA VAL A 629 22.80 4.75 5.56
C VAL A 629 21.41 5.21 5.14
N ASN A 630 21.10 5.20 3.84
CA ASN A 630 19.75 5.50 3.34
C ASN A 630 18.71 4.48 3.88
N ALA A 631 19.08 3.20 4.03
CA ALA A 631 18.27 2.15 4.66
C ALA A 631 18.20 2.24 6.21
N GLY A 632 18.68 3.34 6.81
CA GLY A 632 18.61 3.57 8.26
C GLY A 632 19.70 2.88 9.08
N GLY A 633 20.66 2.24 8.41
CA GLY A 633 21.84 1.64 9.01
C GLY A 633 23.01 2.62 9.15
N GLY A 634 24.22 2.11 8.92
CA GLY A 634 25.47 2.83 9.17
C GLY A 634 25.91 2.78 10.64
N VAL A 635 27.05 3.39 10.94
CA VAL A 635 27.69 3.33 12.26
C VAL A 635 27.65 4.66 13.00
N ASP A 636 27.59 4.58 14.33
CA ASP A 636 27.71 5.72 15.25
C ASP A 636 29.14 6.26 15.33
N PRO A 637 29.30 7.58 15.57
CA PRO A 637 30.61 8.16 15.84
C PRO A 637 31.12 7.75 17.22
N ARG A 638 32.38 7.30 17.29
CA ARG A 638 33.10 7.03 18.55
C ARG A 638 33.64 8.30 19.22
N GLN A 639 33.95 9.31 18.43
CA GLN A 639 34.47 10.60 18.91
C GLN A 639 33.98 11.73 18.03
N VAL A 640 33.76 12.89 18.66
CA VAL A 640 33.43 14.14 17.97
C VAL A 640 34.44 15.20 18.35
N ARG A 641 34.93 15.95 17.36
CA ARG A 641 35.90 17.05 17.56
C ARG A 641 35.45 18.30 16.82
N GLN A 642 35.11 19.34 17.56
CA GLN A 642 34.78 20.65 17.01
C GLN A 642 36.03 21.52 16.84
N ARG A 643 36.17 22.20 15.70
CA ARG A 643 37.14 23.27 15.48
C ARG A 643 36.52 24.39 14.63
N GLY A 644 36.10 25.47 15.28
CA GLY A 644 35.39 26.56 14.57
C GLY A 644 34.06 26.06 14.01
N ASN A 645 33.80 26.31 12.73
CA ASN A 645 32.61 25.85 12.00
C ASN A 645 32.73 24.43 11.42
N ARG A 646 33.76 23.68 11.83
CA ARG A 646 34.08 22.38 11.26
C ARG A 646 34.02 21.29 12.33
N THR A 647 33.28 20.24 12.04
CA THR A 647 33.06 19.12 12.96
C THR A 647 33.68 17.87 12.39
N THR A 648 34.60 17.24 13.12
CA THR A 648 35.17 15.95 12.71
C THR A 648 34.60 14.85 13.58
N PHE A 649 33.86 13.94 12.95
CA PHE A 649 33.39 12.69 13.53
C PHE A 649 34.41 11.58 13.24
N VAL A 650 34.59 10.69 14.21
CA VAL A 650 35.45 9.51 14.07
C VAL A 650 34.58 8.27 14.14
N PHE A 651 34.48 7.54 13.04
CA PHE A 651 33.69 6.33 12.91
C PHE A 651 34.61 5.10 12.84
N PRO A 652 34.22 3.93 13.35
CA PRO A 652 34.90 2.68 13.02
C PRO A 652 34.85 2.42 11.51
N VAL A 653 35.84 1.71 10.97
CA VAL A 653 35.74 1.12 9.61
C VAL A 653 34.80 -0.09 9.64
N GLU A 654 34.89 -0.91 10.69
CA GLU A 654 34.00 -2.05 10.90
C GLU A 654 32.53 -1.61 10.94
N GLY A 655 31.68 -2.28 10.15
CA GLY A 655 30.25 -1.99 10.03
C GLY A 655 29.88 -0.86 9.08
N THR A 656 30.85 -0.16 8.46
CA THR A 656 30.54 0.87 7.45
C THR A 656 30.25 0.29 6.07
N ASN A 657 30.72 -0.94 5.81
CA ASN A 657 30.68 -1.63 4.51
C ASN A 657 31.12 -0.73 3.33
N LEU A 658 32.12 0.12 3.60
CA LEU A 658 32.75 0.99 2.62
C LEU A 658 34.01 0.33 2.08
N ASP A 659 34.01 0.08 0.78
CA ASP A 659 35.18 -0.36 0.02
C ASP A 659 35.87 0.83 -0.65
N ASP A 660 37.11 0.63 -1.11
CA ASP A 660 37.85 1.64 -1.86
C ASP A 660 37.11 1.99 -3.16
N GLY A 661 37.02 3.28 -3.52
CA GLY A 661 36.18 3.75 -4.63
C GLY A 661 34.68 3.88 -4.30
N GLY A 662 34.23 3.38 -3.14
CA GLY A 662 32.82 3.38 -2.75
C GLY A 662 32.24 4.76 -2.42
N LYS A 663 30.94 4.93 -2.67
CA LYS A 663 30.17 6.14 -2.31
C LYS A 663 29.74 6.08 -0.84
N ALA A 664 30.25 7.02 -0.05
CA ALA A 664 29.96 7.17 1.37
C ALA A 664 28.88 8.21 1.63
N ARG A 665 28.12 8.00 2.71
CA ARG A 665 27.07 8.90 3.20
C ARG A 665 27.29 9.21 4.67
N LEU A 666 27.15 10.48 5.01
CA LEU A 666 26.82 10.93 6.36
C LEU A 666 25.35 11.35 6.38
N PHE A 667 24.63 10.96 7.42
CA PHE A 667 23.28 11.43 7.73
C PHE A 667 23.23 11.93 9.17
N ALA A 668 22.47 13.00 9.40
CA ALA A 668 22.10 13.49 10.72
C ALA A 668 20.80 14.30 10.61
N GLU A 669 20.27 14.79 11.73
CA GLU A 669 19.22 15.81 11.75
C GLU A 669 19.65 16.99 12.60
N PHE A 670 19.08 18.17 12.36
CA PHE A 670 19.24 19.29 13.29
C PHE A 670 18.33 19.12 14.52
N GLU A 671 18.88 19.29 15.73
CA GLU A 671 18.18 19.12 17.02
C GLU A 671 16.90 19.98 17.12
N GLY A 672 16.99 21.23 16.66
CA GLY A 672 15.90 22.19 16.80
C GLY A 672 14.74 21.99 15.83
N THR A 673 15.03 21.58 14.59
CA THR A 673 14.09 21.63 13.44
C THR A 673 13.75 20.26 12.86
N LEU A 674 14.51 19.23 13.25
CA LEU A 674 14.46 17.88 12.67
C LEU A 674 14.71 17.87 11.15
N ARG A 675 15.33 18.92 10.62
CA ARG A 675 15.70 18.98 9.20
C ARG A 675 16.88 18.02 8.97
N PRO A 676 16.79 17.12 7.98
CA PRO A 676 17.86 16.19 7.68
C PRO A 676 19.09 16.90 7.12
N VAL A 677 20.27 16.40 7.46
CA VAL A 677 21.58 16.85 6.99
C VAL A 677 22.25 15.67 6.31
N ARG A 678 22.72 15.85 5.08
CA ARG A 678 23.28 14.78 4.26
C ARG A 678 24.63 15.18 3.70
N GLY A 679 25.63 14.32 3.84
CA GLY A 679 26.93 14.50 3.19
C GLY A 679 27.25 13.31 2.31
N THR A 680 27.79 13.55 1.12
CA THR A 680 28.26 12.48 0.21
C THR A 680 29.72 12.70 -0.15
N ALA A 681 30.48 11.60 -0.17
CA ALA A 681 31.82 11.59 -0.72
C ALA A 681 32.09 10.26 -1.42
N THR A 682 32.84 10.28 -2.51
CA THR A 682 33.40 9.07 -3.12
C THR A 682 34.80 8.88 -2.56
N LEU A 683 35.11 7.67 -2.07
CA LEU A 683 36.45 7.35 -1.59
C LEU A 683 37.41 7.27 -2.77
N GLU A 684 38.64 7.77 -2.58
CA GLU A 684 39.70 7.55 -3.57
C GLU A 684 40.01 6.05 -3.65
N GLU A 685 40.15 5.50 -4.86
CA GLU A 685 40.74 4.17 -5.04
C GLU A 685 42.14 4.20 -4.43
N GLY A 686 42.43 3.28 -3.50
CA GLY A 686 43.76 3.21 -2.91
C GLY A 686 44.80 2.96 -4.00
N ASP A 687 45.79 3.85 -4.12
CA ASP A 687 47.02 3.54 -4.87
C ASP A 687 47.65 2.29 -4.23
N ASP A 688 47.44 1.12 -4.82
CA ASP A 688 48.17 -0.12 -4.51
C ASP A 688 49.61 -0.04 -5.04
N ASP A 689 50.30 1.07 -4.73
CA ASP A 689 51.73 1.21 -4.99
C ASP A 689 52.43 0.90 -3.67
N GLY A 690 52.62 -0.41 -3.45
CA GLY A 690 53.52 -1.00 -2.47
C GLY A 690 54.95 -0.49 -2.64
N ARG A 691 55.21 0.77 -2.29
CA ARG A 691 56.56 1.26 -2.03
C ARG A 691 56.93 0.89 -0.62
N GLU A 692 57.58 -0.26 -0.49
CA GLU A 692 58.53 -0.52 0.58
C GLU A 692 59.30 0.77 0.88
N LYS A 693 59.07 1.35 2.07
CA LYS A 693 59.96 2.36 2.62
C LYS A 693 61.35 1.72 2.69
N GLY A 694 62.22 2.11 1.76
CA GLY A 694 63.58 1.62 1.65
C GLY A 694 64.27 1.59 3.01
N ARG A 695 64.69 0.39 3.42
CA ARG A 695 65.64 0.20 4.53
C ARG A 695 66.90 1.00 4.20
N PRO A 696 67.45 1.79 5.13
CA PRO A 696 68.76 2.38 4.91
C PRO A 696 69.80 1.26 4.86
N ALA A 697 70.63 1.27 3.82
CA ALA A 697 71.73 0.35 3.65
C ALA A 697 72.67 0.43 4.87
N GLU A 698 72.87 -0.70 5.54
CA GLU A 698 74.00 -0.90 6.46
C GLU A 698 75.29 -0.78 5.66
N ALA A 699 76.20 0.08 6.13
CA ALA A 699 77.56 0.15 5.64
C ALA A 699 78.39 -0.94 6.35
N ASP A 700 78.90 -1.88 5.58
CA ASP A 700 79.97 -2.80 6.01
C ASP A 700 81.29 -2.04 6.15
N ASP A 701 81.96 -2.24 7.29
CA ASP A 701 83.41 -2.15 7.47
C ASP A 701 83.86 -3.36 8.31
#